data_AF-B9YB09-F1
#
_entry.id   AF-B9YB09-F1
#
_cell.length_a   1.000
_cell.length_b   1.000
_cell.length_c   1.000
_cell.angle_alpha   90.00
_cell.angle_beta   90.00
_cell.angle_gamma   90.00
#
_symmetry.space_group_name_H-M   'P 1'
#
loop_
_entity.id
_entity.type
_entity.pdbx_description
1 polymer ?
#
loop_
_entity_poly.entity_id
_entity_poly.type
_entity_poly.pdbx_seq_one_letter_code
_entity_poly.pdbx_strand_id
1 'polypeptide(L)'
;MNIDFTNKKTIALLSAVGILAVATIAAVVILLTLPGKAIQVEDFSGKTVEEIKKWATEKKLGDSQLVVEYEYSDTVDKDKLISQSIASEQKLNKDSVLTVVFSKGPDPDVEVTLPDFKGMTEEEIEKFVETNKLLDVTYEYAVDEKIEKGKFIKVNVTDTVVKRSTMLVFTISQGEDGTGEQIIVPDFSDYTKAKITNWAKANKVTINWKEEASDKIAKDKVISQDPKAGETIKTGDKITVTMSLGKTVTMKSLAKMSKDEAKKWLNDNGLVGEFSEAYSGSIEYGYVISNTPEKGDVKQGSTVKVKVSLGKIKLESFIGKKKEDAESFKKKVNNSEANLTFTYSEVESTEPVGTIVSQGYDSGTYLAPGTTVNFQISKGKSITVENKAGVSEDEFKKYISGLGLSLGTRSTAYSDKAAGTILENETGKKAAGSTVWYKVSLGQFSPAAGDFENKSVAEARKIIENANNSGAGWSFSEGASEFNDSVASGNTFGCSISGKTVTCKVSKGKGITVKNYVGGTAPCSTNSCSVDGVTIKQVYQSDYSDVPAGQVVDQSVGAGTVVSSGTEITLTLSKGPKPVTTAKVPDAPLTVYNGTSYDDCKAKIQNAFNNAGFNNLKFVKVTGEVDNKDGINGVVKSVSVDLGAEIETSTEIVIEIYSAS
;
A
#
# COMPACT_ATOMS: atom_id res chain seq x y z
N MET A 1 16.78 65.01 -26.58
CA MET A 1 17.22 66.15 -27.41
C MET A 1 16.49 67.38 -26.90
N ASN A 2 17.18 68.22 -26.14
CA ASN A 2 16.65 69.47 -25.60
C ASN A 2 16.60 70.52 -26.72
N ILE A 3 15.46 71.19 -26.91
CA ILE A 3 15.44 72.50 -27.56
C ILE A 3 14.65 73.44 -26.65
N ASP A 4 15.37 74.49 -26.26
CA ASP A 4 15.03 75.57 -25.34
C ASP A 4 14.27 76.69 -26.08
N PHE A 5 13.36 77.27 -25.33
CA PHE A 5 12.40 78.33 -25.62
C PHE A 5 13.01 79.72 -25.42
N THR A 6 13.75 80.22 -26.40
CA THR A 6 14.17 81.63 -26.38
C THR A 6 13.48 82.46 -27.47
N ASN A 7 12.54 83.30 -26.99
CA ASN A 7 11.94 84.48 -27.62
C ASN A 7 10.54 84.25 -28.28
N LYS A 8 9.39 84.30 -27.59
CA LYS A 8 8.73 85.25 -26.64
C LYS A 8 8.37 86.63 -27.21
N LYS A 9 7.22 86.67 -27.90
CA LYS A 9 6.07 87.61 -27.76
C LYS A 9 5.46 87.87 -29.13
N THR A 10 4.66 86.95 -29.68
CA THR A 10 3.18 87.02 -29.61
C THR A 10 2.64 85.65 -30.02
N ILE A 11 2.27 84.75 -29.10
CA ILE A 11 0.93 84.61 -28.49
C ILE A 11 -0.20 84.72 -29.53
N ALA A 12 -0.68 83.57 -30.01
CA ALA A 12 -2.10 83.18 -29.97
C ALA A 12 -2.26 81.88 -30.76
N LEU A 13 -2.16 80.77 -30.02
CA LEU A 13 -2.62 79.46 -30.40
C LEU A 13 -4.13 79.56 -30.70
N LEU A 14 -4.55 79.18 -31.90
CA LEU A 14 -5.85 78.59 -32.30
C LEU A 14 -6.29 79.12 -33.68
N SER A 15 -6.79 78.17 -34.47
CA SER A 15 -7.65 78.31 -35.66
C SER A 15 -7.00 78.24 -37.05
N ALA A 16 -7.70 77.47 -37.90
CA ALA A 16 -7.70 77.44 -39.37
C ALA A 16 -6.46 76.84 -40.04
N VAL A 17 -6.46 75.62 -40.61
CA VAL A 17 -7.35 75.04 -41.65
C VAL A 17 -7.62 76.00 -42.82
N GLY A 18 -7.02 75.67 -43.96
CA GLY A 18 -7.32 76.18 -45.30
C GLY A 18 -6.03 76.28 -46.12
N ILE A 19 -5.87 75.82 -47.35
CA ILE A 19 -6.83 75.59 -48.44
C ILE A 19 -6.07 74.89 -49.60
N LEU A 20 -6.78 74.03 -50.36
CA LEU A 20 -6.61 73.63 -51.78
C LEU A 20 -5.25 73.14 -52.34
N ALA A 21 -5.26 71.99 -53.04
CA ALA A 21 -5.40 71.97 -54.52
C ALA A 21 -5.37 70.54 -55.15
N VAL A 22 -6.47 70.27 -55.86
CA VAL A 22 -6.82 69.39 -57.00
C VAL A 22 -5.73 68.61 -57.78
N ALA A 23 -6.11 67.38 -58.19
CA ALA A 23 -5.77 66.59 -59.42
C ALA A 23 -5.07 65.24 -59.13
N THR A 24 -5.32 64.08 -59.75
CA THR A 24 -6.27 63.59 -60.77
C THR A 24 -6.30 62.06 -60.66
N ILE A 25 -7.46 61.48 -60.97
CA ILE A 25 -7.84 60.06 -61.05
C ILE A 25 -6.76 59.10 -61.60
N ALA A 26 -6.50 58.00 -60.89
CA ALA A 26 -6.17 56.71 -61.49
C ALA A 26 -6.89 55.59 -60.71
N ALA A 27 -7.70 54.83 -61.42
CA ALA A 27 -8.59 53.81 -60.89
C ALA A 27 -7.85 52.47 -60.65
N VAL A 28 -8.38 51.73 -59.66
CA VAL A 28 -8.20 50.29 -59.40
C VAL A 28 -6.95 49.89 -58.59
N VAL A 29 -6.98 50.25 -57.30
CA VAL A 29 -6.80 49.28 -56.21
C VAL A 29 -8.10 49.26 -55.40
N ILE A 30 -9.01 48.39 -55.80
CA ILE A 30 -10.27 48.10 -55.10
C ILE A 30 -9.95 47.05 -54.03
N LEU A 31 -9.73 47.45 -52.77
CA LEU A 31 -10.30 46.78 -51.58
C LEU A 31 -10.02 47.47 -50.22
N LEU A 32 -9.64 48.74 -50.15
CA LEU A 32 -9.57 49.46 -48.87
C LEU A 32 -10.09 50.88 -49.11
N THR A 33 -10.97 51.36 -48.22
CA THR A 33 -11.60 52.70 -48.16
C THR A 33 -12.92 52.94 -48.91
N LEU A 34 -13.92 52.06 -48.72
CA LEU A 34 -15.31 52.56 -48.66
C LEU A 34 -15.53 53.17 -47.26
N PRO A 35 -16.11 54.38 -47.11
CA PRO A 35 -16.53 54.86 -45.81
C PRO A 35 -17.50 53.83 -45.23
N GLY A 36 -17.16 53.25 -44.07
CA GLY A 36 -18.01 52.27 -43.40
C GLY A 36 -19.43 52.82 -43.30
N LYS A 37 -20.43 52.00 -43.67
CA LYS A 37 -21.83 52.40 -43.67
C LYS A 37 -22.19 52.95 -42.28
N ALA A 38 -22.42 54.26 -42.20
CA ALA A 38 -22.69 54.93 -40.93
C ALA A 38 -23.97 54.35 -40.29
N ILE A 39 -23.90 54.05 -39.00
CA ILE A 39 -24.97 53.38 -38.23
C ILE A 39 -25.83 54.46 -37.59
N GLN A 40 -27.13 54.43 -37.84
CA GLN A 40 -28.07 55.35 -37.20
C GLN A 40 -28.29 54.94 -35.74
N VAL A 41 -28.02 55.85 -34.81
CA VAL A 41 -28.14 55.64 -33.36
C VAL A 41 -29.61 55.72 -32.95
N GLU A 42 -30.07 54.72 -32.19
CA GLU A 42 -31.43 54.67 -31.67
C GLU A 42 -31.57 55.57 -30.43
N ASP A 43 -32.81 55.92 -30.07
CA ASP A 43 -33.09 56.46 -28.73
C ASP A 43 -32.95 55.35 -27.69
N PHE A 44 -32.00 55.50 -26.78
CA PHE A 44 -31.76 54.55 -25.70
C PHE A 44 -32.48 54.92 -24.40
N SER A 45 -33.27 55.99 -24.40
CA SER A 45 -34.09 56.39 -23.26
C SER A 45 -35.02 55.23 -22.86
N GLY A 46 -34.93 54.80 -21.59
CA GLY A 46 -35.73 53.71 -21.05
C GLY A 46 -35.23 52.29 -21.39
N LYS A 47 -34.19 52.14 -22.22
CA LYS A 47 -33.57 50.83 -22.49
C LYS A 47 -32.55 50.47 -21.42
N THR A 48 -32.37 49.17 -21.23
CA THR A 48 -31.34 48.58 -20.37
C THR A 48 -29.99 48.48 -21.07
N VAL A 49 -28.91 48.36 -20.29
CA VAL A 49 -27.55 48.12 -20.82
C VAL A 49 -27.49 46.88 -21.71
N GLU A 50 -28.25 45.83 -21.37
CA GLU A 50 -28.30 44.59 -22.15
C GLU A 50 -28.96 44.80 -23.53
N GLU A 51 -30.04 45.57 -23.60
CA GLU A 51 -30.70 45.91 -24.86
C GLU A 51 -29.81 46.76 -25.77
N ILE A 52 -29.04 47.69 -25.20
CA ILE A 52 -28.08 48.52 -25.96
C ILE A 52 -26.91 47.68 -26.47
N LYS A 53 -26.36 46.77 -25.64
CA LYS A 53 -25.32 45.83 -26.08
C LYS A 53 -25.82 44.89 -27.17
N LYS A 54 -27.07 44.44 -27.08
CA LYS A 54 -27.73 43.64 -28.12
C LYS A 54 -27.87 44.43 -29.41
N TRP A 55 -28.37 45.66 -29.35
CA TRP A 55 -28.44 46.57 -30.49
C TRP A 55 -27.05 46.77 -31.13
N ALA A 56 -26.01 46.99 -30.32
CA ALA A 56 -24.65 47.18 -30.80
C ALA A 56 -24.12 45.95 -31.55
N THR A 57 -24.42 44.75 -31.03
CA THR A 57 -24.07 43.48 -31.66
C THR A 57 -24.81 43.28 -32.99
N GLU A 58 -26.12 43.56 -33.04
CA GLU A 58 -26.93 43.47 -34.26
C GLU A 58 -26.45 44.44 -35.35
N LYS A 59 -26.02 45.63 -34.95
CA LYS A 59 -25.45 46.64 -35.85
C LYS A 59 -23.96 46.40 -36.16
N LYS A 60 -23.35 45.35 -35.57
CA LYS A 60 -21.94 44.97 -35.76
C LYS A 60 -20.97 46.09 -35.40
N LEU A 61 -21.22 46.80 -34.31
CA LEU A 61 -20.25 47.75 -33.76
C LEU A 61 -18.97 47.00 -33.37
N GLY A 62 -17.82 47.59 -33.64
CA GLY A 62 -16.55 47.07 -33.11
C GLY A 62 -16.51 47.16 -31.59
N ASP A 63 -15.76 46.26 -30.95
CA ASP A 63 -15.74 46.09 -29.49
C ASP A 63 -15.39 47.38 -28.70
N SER A 64 -14.73 48.35 -29.33
CA SER A 64 -14.36 49.65 -28.73
C SER A 64 -15.29 50.81 -29.09
N GLN A 65 -16.36 50.58 -29.86
CA GLN A 65 -17.26 51.63 -30.35
C GLN A 65 -18.47 51.88 -29.45
N LEU A 66 -18.74 51.00 -28.48
CA LEU A 66 -19.73 51.21 -27.43
C LEU A 66 -19.02 51.27 -26.09
N VAL A 67 -19.10 52.42 -25.42
CA VAL A 67 -18.63 52.60 -24.05
C VAL A 67 -19.84 52.77 -23.14
N VAL A 68 -19.90 51.97 -22.08
CA VAL A 68 -20.93 52.08 -21.05
C VAL A 68 -20.27 52.61 -19.80
N GLU A 69 -20.65 53.81 -19.41
CA GLU A 69 -20.17 54.51 -18.22
C GLU A 69 -21.29 54.61 -17.18
N TYR A 70 -20.89 54.89 -15.95
CA TYR A 70 -21.81 54.99 -14.83
C TYR A 70 -21.43 56.17 -13.93
N GLU A 71 -22.39 57.06 -13.70
CA GLU A 71 -22.26 58.26 -12.88
C GLU A 71 -23.33 58.30 -11.79
N TYR A 72 -23.06 58.94 -10.66
CA TYR A 72 -24.08 59.16 -9.64
C TYR A 72 -25.05 60.27 -10.10
N SER A 73 -26.34 60.12 -9.79
CA SER A 73 -27.37 61.11 -10.10
C SER A 73 -28.44 61.15 -9.02
N ASP A 74 -28.75 62.35 -8.55
CA ASP A 74 -29.83 62.60 -7.58
C ASP A 74 -31.21 62.68 -8.24
N THR A 75 -31.26 62.85 -9.57
CA THR A 75 -32.48 63.09 -10.35
C THR A 75 -32.83 61.95 -11.29
N VAL A 76 -31.89 61.05 -11.58
CA VAL A 76 -32.08 59.89 -12.46
C VAL A 76 -31.98 58.63 -11.62
N ASP A 77 -33.04 57.82 -11.60
CA ASP A 77 -33.07 56.56 -10.87
C ASP A 77 -31.93 55.63 -11.29
N LYS A 78 -31.45 54.81 -10.35
CA LYS A 78 -30.39 53.83 -10.60
C LYS A 78 -30.72 52.95 -11.81
N ASP A 79 -29.70 52.64 -12.59
CA ASP A 79 -29.75 51.84 -13.82
C ASP A 79 -30.61 52.45 -14.95
N LYS A 80 -30.98 53.73 -14.85
CA LYS A 80 -31.56 54.50 -15.97
C LYS A 80 -30.49 55.29 -16.71
N LEU A 81 -30.72 55.50 -18.00
CA LEU A 81 -29.83 56.28 -18.86
C LEU A 81 -29.86 57.76 -18.44
N ILE A 82 -28.69 58.32 -18.16
CA ILE A 82 -28.47 59.76 -17.93
C ILE A 82 -28.28 60.47 -19.28
N SER A 83 -27.40 59.92 -20.12
CA SER A 83 -27.10 60.53 -21.41
C SER A 83 -26.54 59.52 -22.41
N GLN A 84 -26.68 59.86 -23.69
CA GLN A 84 -25.98 59.21 -24.80
C GLN A 84 -25.17 60.28 -25.54
N SER A 85 -23.90 60.00 -25.84
CA SER A 85 -22.98 60.97 -26.46
C SER A 85 -23.36 61.35 -27.89
N ILE A 86 -24.12 60.49 -28.56
CA ILE A 86 -24.65 60.71 -29.91
C ILE A 86 -26.16 60.66 -29.81
N ALA A 87 -26.82 61.76 -30.16
CA ALA A 87 -28.27 61.87 -30.09
C ALA A 87 -28.95 60.84 -31.02
N SER A 88 -30.20 60.52 -30.70
CA SER A 88 -31.03 59.67 -31.55
C SER A 88 -31.08 60.20 -33.00
N GLU A 89 -31.19 59.29 -33.96
CA GLU A 89 -31.22 59.55 -35.40
C GLU A 89 -29.90 60.06 -36.01
N GLN A 90 -28.89 60.38 -35.20
CA GLN A 90 -27.56 60.74 -35.70
C GLN A 90 -26.74 59.52 -36.10
N LYS A 91 -25.71 59.76 -36.93
CA LYS A 91 -24.89 58.72 -37.55
C LYS A 91 -23.61 58.47 -36.76
N LEU A 92 -23.44 57.24 -36.25
CA LEU A 92 -22.20 56.71 -35.70
C LEU A 92 -21.31 56.21 -36.84
N ASN A 93 -20.15 56.84 -37.02
CA ASN A 93 -19.15 56.45 -38.02
C ASN A 93 -18.17 55.41 -37.45
N LYS A 94 -17.33 54.82 -38.31
CA LYS A 94 -16.39 53.73 -37.96
C LYS A 94 -15.37 54.11 -36.87
N ASP A 95 -14.99 55.38 -36.80
CA ASP A 95 -13.97 55.87 -35.84
C ASP A 95 -14.60 56.61 -34.64
N SER A 96 -15.94 56.66 -34.58
CA SER A 96 -16.69 57.29 -33.51
C SER A 96 -17.01 56.29 -32.39
N VAL A 97 -17.08 56.80 -31.16
CA VAL A 97 -17.47 56.05 -29.96
C VAL A 97 -18.81 56.56 -29.46
N LEU A 98 -19.76 55.65 -29.30
CA LEU A 98 -21.02 55.89 -28.61
C LEU A 98 -20.80 55.60 -27.12
N THR A 99 -20.85 56.65 -26.30
CA THR A 99 -20.84 56.54 -24.84
C THR A 99 -22.27 56.66 -24.33
N VAL A 100 -22.70 55.68 -23.55
CA VAL A 100 -23.96 55.74 -22.80
C VAL A 100 -23.65 55.77 -21.32
N VAL A 101 -24.17 56.78 -20.62
CA VAL A 101 -23.93 56.99 -19.19
C VAL A 101 -25.18 56.60 -18.42
N PHE A 102 -25.05 55.66 -17.49
CA PHE A 102 -26.13 55.19 -16.64
C PHE A 102 -26.01 55.70 -15.21
N SER A 103 -27.14 55.90 -14.54
CA SER A 103 -27.16 56.34 -13.15
C SER A 103 -26.78 55.21 -12.19
N LYS A 104 -25.87 55.49 -11.25
CA LYS A 104 -25.59 54.65 -10.07
C LYS A 104 -26.60 54.89 -8.93
N GLY A 105 -27.55 55.81 -9.12
CA GLY A 105 -28.39 56.39 -8.06
C GLY A 105 -27.72 57.58 -7.39
N PRO A 106 -28.28 58.10 -6.29
CA PRO A 106 -27.70 59.20 -5.53
C PRO A 106 -26.29 58.85 -5.03
N ASP A 107 -25.40 59.85 -4.99
CA ASP A 107 -24.02 59.65 -4.56
C ASP A 107 -23.95 59.26 -3.06
N PRO A 108 -23.40 58.09 -2.70
CA PRO A 108 -23.33 57.61 -1.33
C PRO A 108 -22.43 58.44 -0.42
N ASP A 109 -21.44 59.13 -0.96
CA ASP A 109 -20.40 59.83 -0.19
C ASP A 109 -20.75 61.28 0.13
N VAL A 110 -21.89 61.79 -0.35
CA VAL A 110 -22.37 63.14 -0.02
C VAL A 110 -22.68 63.23 1.48
N GLU A 111 -22.09 64.24 2.11
CA GLU A 111 -22.33 64.55 3.52
C GLU A 111 -23.69 65.24 3.72
N VAL A 112 -24.43 64.78 4.72
CA VAL A 112 -25.75 65.27 5.13
C VAL A 112 -25.66 65.68 6.59
N THR A 113 -26.06 66.91 6.90
CA THR A 113 -26.16 67.40 8.27
C THR A 113 -27.48 66.94 8.89
N LEU A 114 -27.39 66.19 9.99
CA LEU A 114 -28.55 65.71 10.74
C LEU A 114 -29.08 66.83 11.66
N PRO A 115 -30.38 67.16 11.61
CA PRO A 115 -31.00 68.08 12.57
C PRO A 115 -31.16 67.41 13.94
N ASP A 116 -31.52 68.21 14.95
CA ASP A 116 -32.04 67.65 16.21
C ASP A 116 -33.43 67.06 15.95
N PHE A 117 -33.52 65.73 15.98
CA PHE A 117 -34.77 65.01 15.75
C PHE A 117 -35.71 64.99 16.95
N LYS A 118 -35.33 65.60 18.09
CA LYS A 118 -36.13 65.58 19.30
C LYS A 118 -37.52 66.17 19.06
N GLY A 119 -38.53 65.33 19.30
CA GLY A 119 -39.94 65.71 19.16
C GLY A 119 -40.48 65.64 17.72
N MET A 120 -39.63 65.39 16.72
CA MET A 120 -40.06 65.14 15.34
C MET A 120 -40.87 63.83 15.27
N THR A 121 -41.83 63.81 14.37
CA THR A 121 -42.61 62.60 14.04
C THR A 121 -41.83 61.71 13.08
N GLU A 122 -42.19 60.42 13.03
CA GLU A 122 -41.65 59.48 12.04
C GLU A 122 -41.81 60.00 10.60
N GLU A 123 -42.96 60.58 10.26
CA GLU A 123 -43.24 61.17 8.94
C GLU A 123 -42.29 62.34 8.61
N GLU A 124 -41.99 63.21 9.58
CA GLU A 124 -41.04 64.30 9.39
C GLU A 124 -39.61 63.78 9.18
N ILE A 125 -39.25 62.68 9.84
CA ILE A 125 -37.95 62.01 9.67
C ILE A 125 -37.88 61.31 8.31
N GLU A 126 -38.93 60.59 7.90
CA GLU A 126 -39.02 59.98 6.56
C GLU A 126 -38.87 61.04 5.46
N LYS A 127 -39.56 62.18 5.59
CA LYS A 127 -39.44 63.29 4.66
C LYS A 127 -38.01 63.85 4.63
N PHE A 128 -37.34 63.95 5.77
CA PHE A 128 -35.94 64.35 5.83
C PHE A 128 -35.04 63.33 5.12
N VAL A 129 -35.23 62.04 5.36
CA VAL A 129 -34.51 60.92 4.72
C VAL A 129 -34.66 60.96 3.20
N GLU A 130 -35.89 61.13 2.70
CA GLU A 130 -36.19 61.22 1.27
C GLU A 130 -35.64 62.48 0.61
N THR A 131 -35.73 63.62 1.30
CA THR A 131 -35.23 64.92 0.81
C THR A 131 -33.71 64.88 0.69
N ASN A 132 -33.03 64.28 1.67
CA ASN A 132 -31.56 64.22 1.71
C ASN A 132 -30.97 62.98 1.04
N LYS A 133 -31.80 62.08 0.50
CA LYS A 133 -31.39 60.85 -0.20
C LYS A 133 -30.51 59.93 0.66
N LEU A 134 -30.84 59.78 1.94
CA LEU A 134 -30.15 58.83 2.81
C LEU A 134 -30.47 57.40 2.34
N LEU A 135 -29.43 56.57 2.17
CA LEU A 135 -29.51 55.31 1.42
C LEU A 135 -29.72 54.07 2.29
N ASP A 136 -29.33 54.14 3.57
CA ASP A 136 -29.39 53.00 4.49
C ASP A 136 -30.06 53.41 5.81
N VAL A 137 -31.40 53.42 5.81
CA VAL A 137 -32.22 53.85 6.95
C VAL A 137 -33.14 52.72 7.40
N THR A 138 -33.10 52.42 8.69
CA THR A 138 -33.96 51.44 9.36
C THR A 138 -34.71 52.10 10.51
N TYR A 139 -35.94 51.66 10.76
CA TYR A 139 -36.75 52.09 11.88
C TYR A 139 -36.93 50.94 12.87
N GLU A 140 -36.65 51.22 14.15
CA GLU A 140 -36.92 50.36 15.28
C GLU A 140 -37.99 51.00 16.17
N TYR A 141 -38.71 50.17 16.91
CA TYR A 141 -39.81 50.62 17.75
C TYR A 141 -39.58 50.16 19.18
N ALA A 142 -39.73 51.06 20.14
CA ALA A 142 -39.58 50.79 21.55
C ALA A 142 -40.71 51.44 22.36
N VAL A 143 -41.14 50.77 23.43
CA VAL A 143 -42.08 51.34 24.40
C VAL A 143 -41.35 52.43 25.19
N ASP A 144 -41.89 53.65 25.16
CA ASP A 144 -41.41 54.78 25.96
C ASP A 144 -42.63 55.57 26.43
N GLU A 145 -42.96 55.44 27.72
CA GLU A 145 -44.15 56.04 28.33
C GLU A 145 -44.09 57.57 28.41
N LYS A 146 -42.91 58.18 28.19
CA LYS A 146 -42.71 59.64 28.29
C LYS A 146 -42.74 60.33 26.93
N ILE A 147 -42.50 59.59 25.85
CA ILE A 147 -42.46 60.11 24.48
C ILE A 147 -43.71 59.63 23.76
N GLU A 148 -44.50 60.57 23.25
CA GLU A 148 -45.74 60.24 22.52
C GLU A 148 -45.47 59.26 21.36
N LYS A 149 -46.42 58.36 21.12
CA LYS A 149 -46.37 57.37 20.04
C LYS A 149 -46.07 58.03 18.69
N GLY A 150 -45.18 57.44 17.92
CA GLY A 150 -44.77 57.93 16.60
C GLY A 150 -43.72 59.05 16.62
N LYS A 151 -43.21 59.43 17.80
CA LYS A 151 -42.13 60.41 17.94
C LYS A 151 -40.76 59.76 18.14
N PHE A 152 -39.73 60.48 17.70
CA PHE A 152 -38.33 60.10 17.83
C PHE A 152 -37.89 59.85 19.28
N ILE A 153 -37.22 58.71 19.51
CA ILE A 153 -36.50 58.41 20.76
C ILE A 153 -35.00 58.67 20.57
N LYS A 154 -34.39 58.01 19.58
CA LYS A 154 -32.94 58.10 19.33
C LYS A 154 -32.59 57.68 17.91
N VAL A 155 -31.39 58.07 17.46
CA VAL A 155 -30.73 57.51 16.27
C VAL A 155 -29.43 56.84 16.73
N ASN A 156 -28.97 55.80 16.05
CA ASN A 156 -27.77 55.04 16.42
C ASN A 156 -26.44 55.81 16.27
N VAL A 157 -26.44 56.96 15.60
CA VAL A 157 -25.24 57.77 15.37
C VAL A 157 -25.18 58.97 16.33
N THR A 158 -23.96 59.40 16.67
CA THR A 158 -23.72 60.61 17.47
C THR A 158 -23.22 61.79 16.64
N ASP A 159 -22.75 61.54 15.42
CA ASP A 159 -22.20 62.57 14.53
C ASP A 159 -23.32 63.41 13.92
N THR A 160 -23.13 64.73 13.87
CA THR A 160 -24.09 65.67 13.28
C THR A 160 -23.97 65.78 11.77
N VAL A 161 -22.91 65.21 11.18
CA VAL A 161 -22.69 65.14 9.74
C VAL A 161 -22.37 63.68 9.40
N VAL A 162 -23.16 63.09 8.51
CA VAL A 162 -23.02 61.69 8.09
C VAL A 162 -23.04 61.60 6.57
N LYS A 163 -22.50 60.52 6.01
CA LYS A 163 -22.63 60.26 4.57
C LYS A 163 -24.02 59.71 4.26
N ARG A 164 -24.50 59.89 3.03
CA ARG A 164 -25.76 59.28 2.59
C ARG A 164 -25.77 57.75 2.73
N SER A 165 -24.63 57.09 2.64
CA SER A 165 -24.50 55.64 2.88
C SER A 165 -24.40 55.23 4.34
N THR A 166 -24.35 56.17 5.29
CA THR A 166 -24.27 55.82 6.72
C THR A 166 -25.54 55.10 7.14
N MET A 167 -25.40 53.95 7.79
CA MET A 167 -26.51 53.19 8.35
C MET A 167 -27.13 53.94 9.53
N LEU A 168 -28.35 54.46 9.33
CA LEU A 168 -29.12 55.16 10.34
C LEU A 168 -30.25 54.26 10.85
N VAL A 169 -30.30 54.08 12.16
CA VAL A 169 -31.37 53.33 12.84
C VAL A 169 -32.11 54.31 13.75
N PHE A 170 -33.30 54.71 13.33
CA PHE A 170 -34.19 55.57 14.11
C PHE A 170 -35.06 54.71 15.03
N THR A 171 -34.97 54.93 16.33
CA THR A 171 -35.91 54.34 17.29
C THR A 171 -37.09 55.29 17.49
N ILE A 172 -38.30 54.82 17.22
CA ILE A 172 -39.56 55.56 17.35
C ILE A 172 -40.35 55.02 18.55
N SER A 173 -40.97 55.92 19.31
CA SER A 173 -41.76 55.57 20.49
C SER A 173 -43.06 54.88 20.10
N GLN A 174 -43.38 53.79 20.80
CA GLN A 174 -44.69 53.15 20.76
C GLN A 174 -45.68 53.72 21.79
N GLY A 175 -45.27 54.65 22.65
CA GLY A 175 -46.07 55.11 23.80
C GLY A 175 -46.13 54.05 24.91
N GLU A 176 -47.20 54.07 25.72
CA GLU A 176 -47.52 52.99 26.69
C GLU A 176 -47.81 51.65 25.98
N ASP A 177 -47.75 50.50 26.66
CA ASP A 177 -47.72 49.15 26.05
C ASP A 177 -48.97 48.74 25.20
N GLY A 178 -49.98 49.61 25.05
CA GLY A 178 -50.89 49.63 23.90
C GLY A 178 -51.67 48.34 23.59
N THR A 179 -51.77 47.41 24.53
CA THR A 179 -52.43 46.11 24.28
C THR A 179 -53.92 46.32 24.01
N GLY A 180 -54.33 46.02 22.77
CA GLY A 180 -55.70 46.20 22.30
C GLY A 180 -55.97 47.52 21.58
N GLU A 181 -54.93 48.31 21.27
CA GLU A 181 -55.05 49.51 20.46
C GLU A 181 -55.55 49.21 19.05
N GLN A 182 -56.40 50.11 18.56
CA GLN A 182 -56.93 50.09 17.20
C GLN A 182 -55.89 50.64 16.21
N ILE A 183 -55.54 49.84 15.21
CA ILE A 183 -54.60 50.17 14.13
C ILE A 183 -55.38 50.19 12.82
N ILE A 184 -55.28 51.28 12.07
CA ILE A 184 -55.84 51.37 10.72
C ILE A 184 -54.85 50.73 9.76
N VAL A 185 -55.29 49.76 8.96
CA VAL A 185 -54.45 49.09 7.97
C VAL A 185 -54.19 50.02 6.77
N PRO A 186 -52.94 50.38 6.43
CA PRO A 186 -52.63 51.17 5.25
C PRO A 186 -52.90 50.41 3.95
N ASP A 187 -52.90 51.13 2.84
CA ASP A 187 -52.84 50.50 1.51
C ASP A 187 -51.41 50.04 1.19
N PHE A 188 -51.21 48.74 1.06
CA PHE A 188 -49.93 48.13 0.75
C PHE A 188 -49.64 48.00 -0.74
N SER A 189 -50.53 48.46 -1.63
CA SER A 189 -50.38 48.31 -3.09
C SER A 189 -49.03 48.81 -3.60
N ASP A 190 -48.53 49.92 -3.02
CA ASP A 190 -47.22 50.50 -3.37
C ASP A 190 -46.07 50.08 -2.47
N TYR A 191 -46.37 49.39 -1.37
CA TYR A 191 -45.37 49.03 -0.37
C TYR A 191 -44.54 47.84 -0.86
N THR A 192 -43.26 47.84 -0.49
CA THR A 192 -42.40 46.67 -0.64
C THR A 192 -42.67 45.67 0.49
N LYS A 193 -42.36 44.39 0.27
CA LYS A 193 -42.44 43.36 1.32
C LYS A 193 -41.72 43.78 2.62
N ALA A 194 -40.58 44.47 2.49
CA ALA A 194 -39.83 45.03 3.61
C ALA A 194 -40.61 46.13 4.34
N LYS A 195 -41.17 47.12 3.61
CA LYS A 195 -41.97 48.20 4.20
C LYS A 195 -43.20 47.67 4.96
N ILE A 196 -43.90 46.68 4.40
CA ILE A 196 -45.06 46.04 5.05
C ILE A 196 -44.64 45.28 6.32
N THR A 197 -43.51 44.57 6.27
CA THR A 197 -42.96 43.86 7.43
C THR A 197 -42.60 44.82 8.55
N ASN A 198 -41.98 45.96 8.22
CA ASN A 198 -41.65 47.00 9.19
C ASN A 198 -42.92 47.60 9.80
N TRP A 199 -43.92 47.93 8.98
CA TRP A 199 -45.21 48.41 9.46
C TRP A 199 -45.88 47.41 10.42
N ALA A 200 -45.87 46.12 10.08
CA ALA A 200 -46.49 45.11 10.93
C ALA A 200 -45.74 44.95 12.26
N LYS A 201 -44.40 45.01 12.24
CA LYS A 201 -43.57 45.01 13.46
C LYS A 201 -43.84 46.24 14.34
N ALA A 202 -43.93 47.42 13.74
CA ALA A 202 -44.25 48.68 14.41
C ALA A 202 -45.59 48.61 15.16
N ASN A 203 -46.54 47.90 14.58
CA ASN A 203 -47.90 47.80 15.09
C ASN A 203 -48.16 46.48 15.83
N LYS A 204 -47.13 45.67 16.12
CA LYS A 204 -47.24 44.35 16.78
C LYS A 204 -48.27 43.43 16.09
N VAL A 205 -48.33 43.44 14.76
CA VAL A 205 -49.26 42.67 13.89
C VAL A 205 -48.50 41.53 13.22
N THR A 206 -49.14 40.37 13.05
CA THR A 206 -48.55 39.21 12.35
C THR A 206 -48.94 39.21 10.88
N ILE A 207 -48.01 38.93 9.96
CA ILE A 207 -48.32 38.80 8.53
C ILE A 207 -48.37 37.32 8.09
N ASN A 208 -49.39 36.99 7.30
CA ASN A 208 -49.52 35.78 6.51
C ASN A 208 -49.19 36.09 5.04
N TRP A 209 -48.06 35.63 4.54
CA TRP A 209 -47.71 35.85 3.14
C TRP A 209 -48.36 34.80 2.25
N LYS A 210 -49.03 35.24 1.19
CA LYS A 210 -49.44 34.42 0.04
C LYS A 210 -48.72 34.92 -1.21
N GLU A 211 -48.59 34.05 -2.21
CA GLU A 211 -48.04 34.42 -3.52
C GLU A 211 -48.99 33.92 -4.61
N GLU A 212 -49.32 34.79 -5.56
CA GLU A 212 -50.18 34.46 -6.70
C GLU A 212 -49.59 35.03 -7.99
N ALA A 213 -49.86 34.36 -9.12
CA ALA A 213 -49.50 34.89 -10.43
C ALA A 213 -50.42 36.06 -10.79
N SER A 214 -49.87 37.10 -11.44
CA SER A 214 -50.68 38.20 -11.94
C SER A 214 -50.08 38.78 -13.22
N ASP A 215 -50.89 38.82 -14.27
CA ASP A 215 -50.53 39.44 -15.55
C ASP A 215 -50.61 40.97 -15.52
N LYS A 216 -51.23 41.53 -14.47
CA LYS A 216 -51.50 42.98 -14.33
C LYS A 216 -50.61 43.65 -13.28
N ILE A 217 -50.30 42.93 -12.20
CA ILE A 217 -49.52 43.45 -11.09
C ILE A 217 -48.08 43.00 -11.26
N ALA A 218 -47.16 43.97 -11.35
CA ALA A 218 -45.74 43.69 -11.49
C ALA A 218 -45.24 42.78 -10.36
N LYS A 219 -44.18 42.02 -10.63
CA LYS A 219 -43.54 41.14 -9.65
C LYS A 219 -43.19 41.93 -8.38
N ASP A 220 -43.31 41.27 -7.22
CA ASP A 220 -42.94 41.79 -5.91
C ASP A 220 -43.81 42.99 -5.44
N LYS A 221 -44.93 43.24 -6.12
CA LYS A 221 -46.01 44.14 -5.67
C LYS A 221 -47.16 43.38 -5.02
N VAL A 222 -47.97 44.06 -4.21
CA VAL A 222 -49.12 43.46 -3.54
C VAL A 222 -50.28 43.31 -4.52
N ILE A 223 -50.83 42.09 -4.64
CA ILE A 223 -52.06 41.78 -5.37
C ILE A 223 -53.27 42.15 -4.51
N SER A 224 -53.24 41.73 -3.24
CA SER A 224 -54.34 41.92 -2.30
C SER A 224 -53.85 41.88 -0.86
N GLN A 225 -54.61 42.52 0.01
CA GLN A 225 -54.43 42.48 1.46
C GLN A 225 -55.76 42.22 2.15
N ASP A 226 -55.70 41.63 3.33
CA ASP A 226 -56.83 41.37 4.21
C ASP A 226 -56.37 41.48 5.68
N PRO A 227 -56.92 42.39 6.51
CA PRO A 227 -58.03 43.32 6.24
C PRO A 227 -57.71 44.39 5.18
N LYS A 228 -58.76 44.97 4.60
CA LYS A 228 -58.64 45.97 3.52
C LYS A 228 -58.05 47.28 4.03
N ALA A 229 -57.49 48.06 3.11
CA ALA A 229 -57.01 49.40 3.44
C ALA A 229 -58.11 50.24 4.10
N GLY A 230 -57.77 50.91 5.21
CA GLY A 230 -58.70 51.70 6.03
C GLY A 230 -59.47 50.91 7.10
N GLU A 231 -59.44 49.58 7.08
CA GLU A 231 -60.07 48.77 8.14
C GLU A 231 -59.22 48.78 9.43
N THR A 232 -59.89 48.59 10.56
CA THR A 232 -59.25 48.64 11.88
C THR A 232 -58.98 47.24 12.41
N ILE A 233 -57.74 46.99 12.81
CA ILE A 233 -57.30 45.78 13.51
C ILE A 233 -56.81 46.14 14.91
N LYS A 234 -56.53 45.12 15.73
CA LYS A 234 -55.90 45.27 17.04
C LYS A 234 -54.46 44.79 17.01
N THR A 235 -53.63 45.33 17.89
CA THR A 235 -52.30 44.76 18.18
C THR A 235 -52.43 43.26 18.49
N GLY A 236 -51.61 42.43 17.85
CA GLY A 236 -51.66 40.97 17.94
C GLY A 236 -52.47 40.27 16.84
N ASP A 237 -53.28 41.01 16.07
CA ASP A 237 -54.04 40.46 14.95
C ASP A 237 -53.12 39.98 13.82
N LYS A 238 -53.69 39.15 12.94
CA LYS A 238 -53.01 38.60 11.76
C LYS A 238 -53.61 39.18 10.49
N ILE A 239 -52.76 39.72 9.62
CA ILE A 239 -53.13 40.18 8.27
C ILE A 239 -52.62 39.20 7.23
N THR A 240 -53.33 39.03 6.12
CA THR A 240 -52.86 38.28 4.94
C THR A 240 -52.50 39.26 3.83
N VAL A 241 -51.30 39.12 3.27
CA VAL A 241 -50.85 39.90 2.13
C VAL A 241 -50.43 38.96 1.02
N THR A 242 -51.04 39.11 -0.15
CA THR A 242 -50.77 38.32 -1.35
C THR A 242 -49.84 39.10 -2.26
N MET A 243 -48.63 38.58 -2.48
CA MET A 243 -47.62 39.16 -3.35
C MET A 243 -47.74 38.62 -4.78
N SER A 244 -47.48 39.46 -5.77
CA SER A 244 -47.43 39.07 -7.17
C SER A 244 -46.13 38.37 -7.53
N LEU A 245 -46.26 37.18 -8.13
CA LEU A 245 -45.17 36.48 -8.80
C LEU A 245 -44.85 37.07 -10.19
N GLY A 246 -45.61 38.08 -10.62
CA GLY A 246 -45.59 38.60 -11.98
C GLY A 246 -46.25 37.65 -12.97
N LYS A 247 -46.03 37.92 -14.26
CA LYS A 247 -46.55 37.12 -15.36
C LYS A 247 -45.89 35.73 -15.40
N THR A 248 -46.70 34.69 -15.50
CA THR A 248 -46.22 33.31 -15.69
C THR A 248 -46.27 32.92 -17.16
N VAL A 249 -45.45 31.95 -17.52
CA VAL A 249 -45.43 31.32 -18.84
C VAL A 249 -45.78 29.86 -18.66
N THR A 250 -46.83 29.40 -19.32
CA THR A 250 -47.17 27.97 -19.34
C THR A 250 -46.20 27.24 -20.25
N MET A 251 -45.32 26.44 -19.65
CA MET A 251 -44.34 25.64 -20.35
C MET A 251 -45.02 24.53 -21.15
N LYS A 252 -44.71 24.47 -22.45
CA LYS A 252 -44.99 23.30 -23.30
C LYS A 252 -43.73 22.44 -23.42
N SER A 253 -43.92 21.16 -23.77
CA SER A 253 -42.78 20.32 -24.15
C SER A 253 -42.13 20.89 -25.41
N LEU A 254 -40.81 21.06 -25.37
CA LEU A 254 -39.99 21.48 -26.51
C LEU A 254 -39.42 20.26 -27.27
N ALA A 255 -39.69 19.04 -26.79
CA ALA A 255 -39.20 17.83 -27.43
C ALA A 255 -39.60 17.77 -28.91
N LYS A 256 -38.67 17.35 -29.77
CA LYS A 256 -38.81 17.30 -31.23
C LYS A 256 -38.97 18.65 -31.94
N MET A 257 -38.83 19.79 -31.24
CA MET A 257 -38.60 21.07 -31.91
C MET A 257 -37.13 21.17 -32.31
N SER A 258 -36.82 21.91 -33.38
CA SER A 258 -35.43 22.26 -33.69
C SER A 258 -34.86 23.19 -32.60
N LYS A 259 -33.53 23.22 -32.44
CA LYS A 259 -32.85 24.11 -31.49
C LYS A 259 -33.26 25.58 -31.68
N ASP A 260 -33.39 26.03 -32.93
CA ASP A 260 -33.75 27.41 -33.25
C ASP A 260 -35.21 27.71 -32.94
N GLU A 261 -36.14 26.79 -33.23
CA GLU A 261 -37.55 26.94 -32.83
C GLU A 261 -37.73 26.95 -31.32
N ALA A 262 -37.01 26.08 -30.60
CA ALA A 262 -37.02 26.03 -29.15
C ALA A 262 -36.46 27.33 -28.54
N LYS A 263 -35.33 27.82 -29.05
CA LYS A 263 -34.74 29.10 -28.66
C LYS A 263 -35.68 30.26 -28.94
N LYS A 264 -36.32 30.28 -30.11
CA LYS A 264 -37.30 31.30 -30.47
C LYS A 264 -38.50 31.27 -29.51
N TRP A 265 -39.06 30.10 -29.25
CA TRP A 265 -40.20 29.96 -28.35
C TRP A 265 -39.87 30.42 -26.93
N LEU A 266 -38.70 30.07 -26.40
CA LEU A 266 -38.25 30.54 -25.09
C LEU A 266 -38.13 32.07 -25.05
N ASN A 267 -37.48 32.67 -26.05
CA ASN A 267 -37.30 34.12 -26.14
C ASN A 267 -38.63 34.87 -26.29
N ASP A 268 -39.53 34.39 -27.16
CA ASP A 268 -40.85 34.99 -27.40
C ASP A 268 -41.71 34.99 -26.12
N ASN A 269 -41.46 34.06 -25.20
CA ASN A 269 -42.14 33.96 -23.91
C ASN A 269 -41.31 34.54 -22.75
N GLY A 270 -40.18 35.20 -23.03
CA GLY A 270 -39.35 35.84 -21.99
C GLY A 270 -38.68 34.84 -21.05
N LEU A 271 -38.35 33.64 -21.51
CA LEU A 271 -37.59 32.62 -20.77
C LEU A 271 -36.15 32.53 -21.29
N VAL A 272 -35.23 32.09 -20.44
CA VAL A 272 -33.80 31.93 -20.80
C VAL A 272 -33.50 30.47 -21.09
N GLY A 273 -33.00 30.15 -22.28
CA GLY A 273 -32.62 28.78 -22.65
C GLY A 273 -31.16 28.45 -22.33
N GLU A 274 -30.91 27.41 -21.54
CA GLU A 274 -29.59 26.81 -21.31
C GLU A 274 -29.48 25.52 -22.12
N PHE A 275 -28.67 25.51 -23.18
CA PHE A 275 -28.60 24.38 -24.11
C PHE A 275 -27.41 23.46 -23.83
N SER A 276 -27.67 22.16 -23.74
CA SER A 276 -26.66 21.10 -23.69
C SER A 276 -26.88 20.09 -24.83
N GLU A 277 -25.88 19.26 -25.11
CA GLU A 277 -25.90 18.33 -26.25
C GLU A 277 -25.71 16.88 -25.77
N ALA A 278 -26.47 15.96 -26.36
CA ALA A 278 -26.37 14.52 -26.08
C ALA A 278 -26.69 13.70 -27.33
N TYR A 279 -26.08 12.52 -27.46
CA TYR A 279 -26.43 11.59 -28.54
C TYR A 279 -27.80 10.93 -28.31
N SER A 280 -28.54 10.70 -29.39
CA SER A 280 -29.87 10.04 -29.35
C SER A 280 -30.05 9.08 -30.52
N GLY A 281 -30.58 7.90 -30.22
CA GLY A 281 -30.93 6.90 -31.25
C GLY A 281 -32.24 7.19 -31.99
N SER A 282 -33.11 8.02 -31.41
CA SER A 282 -34.49 8.24 -31.83
C SER A 282 -34.82 9.69 -32.22
N ILE A 283 -33.95 10.65 -31.88
CA ILE A 283 -34.15 12.08 -32.18
C ILE A 283 -33.07 12.53 -33.17
N GLU A 284 -33.48 13.15 -34.27
CA GLU A 284 -32.59 13.66 -35.31
C GLU A 284 -31.63 14.74 -34.80
N TYR A 285 -30.48 14.88 -35.47
CA TYR A 285 -29.48 15.89 -35.14
C TYR A 285 -30.09 17.31 -35.15
N GLY A 286 -29.78 18.10 -34.12
CA GLY A 286 -30.24 19.48 -33.99
C GLY A 286 -31.65 19.66 -33.39
N TYR A 287 -32.35 18.56 -33.10
CA TYR A 287 -33.67 18.58 -32.46
C TYR A 287 -33.58 18.36 -30.94
N VAL A 288 -34.50 18.95 -30.20
CA VAL A 288 -34.56 18.85 -28.74
C VAL A 288 -34.97 17.44 -28.32
N ILE A 289 -34.15 16.83 -27.45
CA ILE A 289 -34.42 15.58 -26.76
C ILE A 289 -35.40 15.82 -25.61
N SER A 290 -35.09 16.81 -24.77
CA SER A 290 -35.88 17.13 -23.59
C SER A 290 -35.62 18.56 -23.11
N ASN A 291 -36.55 19.06 -22.30
CA ASN A 291 -36.39 20.30 -21.54
C ASN A 291 -36.76 20.10 -20.07
N THR A 292 -36.19 20.90 -19.20
CA THR A 292 -36.52 20.93 -17.77
C THR A 292 -36.73 22.38 -17.30
N PRO A 293 -37.89 22.69 -16.71
CA PRO A 293 -39.07 21.83 -16.52
C PRO A 293 -39.71 21.43 -17.87
N GLU A 294 -40.34 20.25 -17.95
CA GLU A 294 -40.94 19.75 -19.20
C GLU A 294 -42.26 20.47 -19.54
N LYS A 295 -43.12 20.67 -18.52
CA LYS A 295 -44.44 21.31 -18.60
C LYS A 295 -44.75 22.05 -17.28
N GLY A 296 -45.78 22.89 -17.29
CA GLY A 296 -46.28 23.62 -16.13
C GLY A 296 -45.92 25.09 -16.13
N ASP A 297 -46.44 25.86 -15.18
CA ASP A 297 -46.23 27.30 -15.15
C ASP A 297 -44.86 27.66 -14.56
N VAL A 298 -44.10 28.45 -15.30
CA VAL A 298 -42.80 28.99 -14.87
C VAL A 298 -42.86 30.50 -14.82
N LYS A 299 -42.07 31.09 -13.93
CA LYS A 299 -41.96 32.55 -13.82
C LYS A 299 -41.27 33.08 -15.08
N GLN A 300 -41.74 34.19 -15.64
CA GLN A 300 -41.01 34.88 -16.70
C GLN A 300 -39.57 35.21 -16.24
N GLY A 301 -38.59 35.07 -17.14
CA GLY A 301 -37.16 35.17 -16.85
C GLY A 301 -36.50 33.89 -16.32
N SER A 302 -37.27 32.84 -16.04
CA SER A 302 -36.70 31.57 -15.57
C SER A 302 -35.82 30.88 -16.62
N THR A 303 -34.79 30.16 -16.15
CA THR A 303 -33.94 29.33 -17.00
C THR A 303 -34.58 27.98 -17.28
N VAL A 304 -34.69 27.61 -18.56
CA VAL A 304 -35.10 26.28 -19.02
C VAL A 304 -33.87 25.57 -19.57
N LYS A 305 -33.53 24.41 -18.98
CA LYS A 305 -32.46 23.55 -19.49
C LYS A 305 -32.98 22.75 -20.66
N VAL A 306 -32.32 22.80 -21.81
CA VAL A 306 -32.74 22.14 -23.04
C VAL A 306 -31.62 21.24 -23.54
N LYS A 307 -31.89 19.95 -23.65
CA LYS A 307 -30.95 18.97 -24.19
C LYS A 307 -31.23 18.76 -25.67
N VAL A 308 -30.25 19.00 -26.52
CA VAL A 308 -30.32 18.91 -27.99
C VAL A 308 -29.61 17.65 -28.47
N SER A 309 -30.18 17.00 -29.48
CA SER A 309 -29.66 15.78 -30.06
C SER A 309 -28.46 16.03 -30.97
N LEU A 310 -27.40 15.26 -30.75
CA LEU A 310 -26.29 15.06 -31.71
C LEU A 310 -26.59 13.94 -32.73
N GLY A 311 -27.81 13.39 -32.72
CA GLY A 311 -28.21 12.25 -33.53
C GLY A 311 -27.52 10.96 -33.08
N LYS A 312 -27.37 10.02 -34.03
CA LYS A 312 -26.61 8.77 -33.85
C LYS A 312 -25.10 9.02 -33.97
N ILE A 313 -24.30 8.16 -33.36
CA ILE A 313 -22.84 8.28 -33.36
C ILE A 313 -22.29 7.77 -34.70
N LYS A 314 -21.64 8.61 -35.49
CA LYS A 314 -20.93 8.17 -36.70
C LYS A 314 -19.62 7.47 -36.30
N LEU A 315 -19.53 6.17 -36.54
CA LEU A 315 -18.34 5.37 -36.21
C LEU A 315 -17.19 5.66 -37.19
N GLU A 316 -16.02 6.00 -36.67
CA GLU A 316 -14.79 6.16 -37.45
C GLU A 316 -14.17 4.80 -37.81
N SER A 317 -13.22 4.80 -38.76
CA SER A 317 -12.39 3.61 -38.98
C SER A 317 -11.24 3.57 -37.97
N PHE A 318 -11.12 2.45 -37.29
CA PHE A 318 -9.98 2.13 -36.41
C PHE A 318 -9.11 1.01 -36.96
N ILE A 319 -9.44 0.44 -38.13
CA ILE A 319 -8.58 -0.53 -38.81
C ILE A 319 -7.20 0.08 -39.09
N GLY A 320 -6.15 -0.63 -38.71
CA GLY A 320 -4.76 -0.18 -38.83
C GLY A 320 -4.32 0.80 -37.74
N LYS A 321 -5.22 1.21 -36.85
CA LYS A 321 -4.92 2.09 -35.71
C LYS A 321 -4.66 1.28 -34.44
N LYS A 322 -4.17 1.96 -33.40
CA LYS A 322 -3.97 1.32 -32.10
C LYS A 322 -5.27 1.30 -31.29
N LYS A 323 -5.34 0.39 -30.32
CA LYS A 323 -6.44 0.31 -29.36
C LYS A 323 -6.73 1.64 -28.67
N GLU A 324 -5.69 2.42 -28.36
CA GLU A 324 -5.82 3.70 -27.65
C GLU A 324 -6.59 4.75 -28.46
N ASP A 325 -6.52 4.70 -29.80
CA ASP A 325 -7.25 5.61 -30.68
C ASP A 325 -8.77 5.35 -30.60
N ALA A 326 -9.15 4.07 -30.58
CA ALA A 326 -10.55 3.66 -30.41
C ALA A 326 -11.09 4.06 -29.03
N GLU A 327 -10.34 3.80 -27.95
CA GLU A 327 -10.75 4.23 -26.60
C GLU A 327 -10.86 5.76 -26.48
N SER A 328 -10.00 6.51 -27.16
CA SER A 328 -10.07 7.98 -27.19
C SER A 328 -11.35 8.47 -27.86
N PHE A 329 -11.74 7.87 -28.99
CA PHE A 329 -13.02 8.15 -29.64
C PHE A 329 -14.21 7.82 -28.73
N LYS A 330 -14.22 6.62 -28.13
CA LYS A 330 -15.26 6.19 -27.18
C LYS A 330 -15.41 7.17 -26.02
N LYS A 331 -14.30 7.62 -25.43
CA LYS A 331 -14.31 8.61 -24.35
C LYS A 331 -14.93 9.93 -24.81
N LYS A 332 -14.52 10.44 -25.98
CA LYS A 332 -15.06 11.68 -26.55
C LYS A 332 -16.58 11.61 -26.72
N VAL A 333 -17.11 10.55 -27.32
CA VAL A 333 -18.56 10.43 -27.55
C VAL A 333 -19.34 10.14 -26.28
N ASN A 334 -18.77 9.40 -25.32
CA ASN A 334 -19.43 9.09 -24.04
C ASN A 334 -19.54 10.31 -23.12
N ASN A 335 -18.68 11.31 -23.26
CA ASN A 335 -18.86 12.60 -22.57
C ASN A 335 -20.17 13.32 -22.96
N SER A 336 -20.75 12.98 -24.11
CA SER A 336 -22.06 13.45 -24.58
C SER A 336 -23.13 12.37 -24.49
N GLU A 337 -23.05 11.53 -23.45
CA GLU A 337 -24.05 10.51 -23.08
C GLU A 337 -24.26 9.40 -24.15
N ALA A 338 -23.30 9.17 -25.06
CA ALA A 338 -23.40 8.08 -26.04
C ALA A 338 -23.38 6.68 -25.41
N ASN A 339 -22.72 6.50 -24.26
CA ASN A 339 -22.62 5.23 -23.53
C ASN A 339 -22.18 4.02 -24.39
N LEU A 340 -21.30 4.22 -25.37
CA LEU A 340 -20.74 3.12 -26.17
C LEU A 340 -19.84 2.22 -25.34
N THR A 341 -19.88 0.92 -25.64
CA THR A 341 -19.02 -0.11 -25.06
C THR A 341 -18.14 -0.72 -26.13
N PHE A 342 -16.82 -0.78 -25.93
CA PHE A 342 -15.90 -1.42 -26.85
C PHE A 342 -15.36 -2.71 -26.23
N THR A 343 -15.34 -3.80 -27.00
CA THR A 343 -14.74 -5.09 -26.60
C THR A 343 -13.61 -5.46 -27.55
N TYR A 344 -12.65 -6.25 -27.08
CA TYR A 344 -11.46 -6.62 -27.86
C TYR A 344 -11.19 -8.11 -27.74
N SER A 345 -10.90 -8.76 -28.86
CA SER A 345 -10.36 -10.12 -28.93
C SER A 345 -9.05 -10.14 -29.72
N GLU A 346 -8.16 -11.09 -29.42
CA GLU A 346 -6.85 -11.18 -30.09
C GLU A 346 -6.86 -12.20 -31.23
N VAL A 347 -6.27 -11.84 -32.36
CA VAL A 347 -6.14 -12.70 -33.54
C VAL A 347 -4.73 -12.67 -34.12
N GLU A 348 -4.29 -13.78 -34.72
CA GLU A 348 -3.03 -13.80 -35.47
C GLU A 348 -3.14 -12.88 -36.68
N SER A 349 -2.17 -11.98 -36.86
CA SER A 349 -2.10 -11.09 -38.00
C SER A 349 -0.65 -10.73 -38.30
N THR A 350 -0.39 -10.28 -39.53
CA THR A 350 0.92 -9.74 -39.92
C THR A 350 1.13 -8.30 -39.43
N GLU A 351 0.06 -7.63 -39.00
CA GLU A 351 0.12 -6.30 -38.41
C GLU A 351 0.86 -6.28 -37.06
N PRO A 352 1.48 -5.16 -36.67
CA PRO A 352 2.12 -5.00 -35.37
C PRO A 352 1.19 -5.35 -34.20
N VAL A 353 1.74 -5.90 -33.12
CA VAL A 353 0.99 -6.25 -31.91
C VAL A 353 0.24 -5.03 -31.37
N GLY A 354 -1.05 -5.21 -31.02
CA GLY A 354 -1.93 -4.16 -30.51
C GLY A 354 -2.64 -3.33 -31.58
N THR A 355 -2.36 -3.58 -32.87
CA THR A 355 -3.06 -2.94 -34.00
C THR A 355 -4.45 -3.54 -34.17
N ILE A 356 -5.48 -2.71 -34.36
CA ILE A 356 -6.83 -3.17 -34.67
C ILE A 356 -6.86 -3.66 -36.13
N VAL A 357 -7.25 -4.91 -36.33
CA VAL A 357 -7.30 -5.56 -37.65
C VAL A 357 -8.72 -5.78 -38.15
N SER A 358 -9.70 -5.74 -37.25
CA SER A 358 -11.12 -5.83 -37.59
C SER A 358 -11.97 -5.06 -36.58
N GLN A 359 -13.10 -4.51 -37.05
CA GLN A 359 -14.12 -3.85 -36.23
C GLN A 359 -15.50 -4.37 -36.63
N GLY A 360 -16.39 -4.55 -35.66
CA GLY A 360 -17.68 -5.22 -35.86
C GLY A 360 -18.72 -4.43 -36.66
N TYR A 361 -18.48 -3.15 -36.93
CA TYR A 361 -19.31 -2.30 -37.77
C TYR A 361 -18.45 -1.53 -38.76
N ASP A 362 -18.92 -1.40 -39.99
CA ASP A 362 -18.20 -0.66 -41.03
C ASP A 362 -18.01 0.82 -40.65
N SER A 363 -16.92 1.40 -41.13
CA SER A 363 -16.67 2.84 -40.97
C SER A 363 -17.81 3.65 -41.61
N GLY A 364 -18.22 4.73 -40.95
CA GLY A 364 -19.33 5.58 -41.37
C GLY A 364 -20.71 5.10 -40.88
N THR A 365 -20.80 3.91 -40.27
CA THR A 365 -22.04 3.43 -39.66
C THR A 365 -22.51 4.36 -38.53
N TYR A 366 -23.81 4.65 -38.49
CA TYR A 366 -24.44 5.44 -37.43
C TYR A 366 -24.98 4.55 -36.32
N LEU A 367 -24.30 4.53 -35.17
CA LEU A 367 -24.63 3.70 -34.02
C LEU A 367 -25.64 4.41 -33.09
N ALA A 368 -26.56 3.64 -32.52
CA ALA A 368 -27.39 4.12 -31.42
C ALA A 368 -26.55 4.24 -30.14
N PRO A 369 -26.88 5.17 -29.22
CA PRO A 369 -26.30 5.18 -27.89
C PRO A 369 -26.46 3.81 -27.18
N GLY A 370 -25.48 3.43 -26.36
CA GLY A 370 -25.45 2.12 -25.68
C GLY A 370 -24.92 0.95 -26.51
N THR A 371 -24.61 1.16 -27.79
CA THR A 371 -24.14 0.08 -28.68
C THR A 371 -22.79 -0.48 -28.21
N THR A 372 -22.63 -1.80 -28.32
CA THR A 372 -21.35 -2.49 -28.13
C THR A 372 -20.66 -2.72 -29.46
N VAL A 373 -19.41 -2.25 -29.62
CA VAL A 373 -18.57 -2.48 -30.81
C VAL A 373 -17.46 -3.47 -30.45
N ASN A 374 -17.37 -4.56 -31.21
CA ASN A 374 -16.33 -5.57 -31.03
C ASN A 374 -15.16 -5.29 -31.97
N PHE A 375 -13.94 -5.35 -31.46
CA PHE A 375 -12.71 -5.20 -32.22
C PHE A 375 -11.87 -6.47 -32.14
N GLN A 376 -11.12 -6.75 -33.20
CA GLN A 376 -10.06 -7.74 -33.18
C GLN A 376 -8.71 -7.02 -33.25
N ILE A 377 -7.80 -7.37 -32.35
CA ILE A 377 -6.45 -6.81 -32.28
C ILE A 377 -5.41 -7.85 -32.66
N SER A 378 -4.37 -7.42 -33.35
CA SER A 378 -3.24 -8.28 -33.71
C SER A 378 -2.47 -8.69 -32.46
N LYS A 379 -2.27 -10.00 -32.27
CA LYS A 379 -1.25 -10.55 -31.35
C LYS A 379 0.09 -10.81 -32.04
N GLY A 380 0.25 -10.31 -33.27
CA GLY A 380 1.43 -10.48 -34.12
C GLY A 380 1.48 -11.83 -34.83
N LYS A 381 2.44 -11.96 -35.74
CA LYS A 381 2.71 -13.20 -36.48
C LYS A 381 3.27 -14.24 -35.52
N SER A 382 2.68 -15.42 -35.50
CA SER A 382 3.28 -16.56 -34.82
C SER A 382 4.39 -17.17 -35.67
N ILE A 383 5.50 -17.49 -35.01
CA ILE A 383 6.67 -18.15 -35.55
C ILE A 383 6.71 -19.55 -34.94
N THR A 384 6.74 -20.58 -35.79
CA THR A 384 6.81 -21.97 -35.31
C THR A 384 8.25 -22.33 -34.98
N VAL A 385 8.48 -22.75 -33.74
CA VAL A 385 9.76 -23.30 -33.31
C VAL A 385 9.67 -24.81 -33.34
N GLU A 386 10.42 -25.44 -34.24
CA GLU A 386 10.61 -26.88 -34.30
C GLU A 386 11.57 -27.40 -33.21
N ASN A 387 11.48 -28.70 -32.94
CA ASN A 387 12.46 -29.42 -32.15
C ASN A 387 13.79 -29.50 -32.91
N LYS A 388 14.88 -29.07 -32.27
CA LYS A 388 16.25 -29.10 -32.77
C LYS A 388 17.18 -29.94 -31.90
N ALA A 389 16.64 -30.92 -31.17
CA ALA A 389 17.47 -31.93 -30.51
C ALA A 389 18.44 -32.60 -31.52
N GLY A 390 19.70 -32.74 -31.13
CA GLY A 390 20.76 -33.35 -31.93
C GLY A 390 21.63 -32.36 -32.72
N VAL A 391 21.22 -31.11 -32.91
CA VAL A 391 22.06 -30.10 -33.59
C VAL A 391 23.07 -29.46 -32.63
N SER A 392 24.10 -28.80 -33.17
CA SER A 392 25.03 -28.04 -32.33
C SER A 392 24.40 -26.77 -31.75
N GLU A 393 24.86 -26.33 -30.58
CA GLU A 393 24.37 -25.10 -29.95
C GLU A 393 24.53 -23.88 -30.88
N ASP A 394 25.60 -23.81 -31.65
CA ASP A 394 25.83 -22.70 -32.59
C ASP A 394 24.86 -22.72 -33.78
N GLU A 395 24.51 -23.89 -34.31
CA GLU A 395 23.45 -24.02 -35.32
C GLU A 395 22.08 -23.66 -34.74
N PHE A 396 21.80 -24.07 -33.51
CA PHE A 396 20.56 -23.69 -32.83
C PHE A 396 20.45 -22.18 -32.64
N LYS A 397 21.53 -21.52 -32.21
CA LYS A 397 21.60 -20.06 -32.10
C LYS A 397 21.29 -19.38 -33.44
N LYS A 398 21.89 -19.86 -34.53
CA LYS A 398 21.61 -19.37 -35.89
C LYS A 398 20.15 -19.57 -36.28
N TYR A 399 19.60 -20.75 -36.02
CA TYR A 399 18.20 -21.08 -36.29
C TYR A 399 17.23 -20.13 -35.56
N ILE A 400 17.41 -19.91 -34.26
CA ILE A 400 16.58 -18.99 -33.46
C ILE A 400 16.69 -17.55 -33.98
N SER A 401 17.91 -17.09 -34.30
CA SER A 401 18.09 -15.75 -34.87
C SER A 401 17.45 -15.60 -36.25
N GLY A 402 17.50 -16.64 -37.10
CA GLY A 402 16.87 -16.66 -38.42
C GLY A 402 15.35 -16.65 -38.38
N LEU A 403 14.77 -17.11 -37.26
CA LEU A 403 13.34 -17.00 -36.97
C LEU A 403 12.93 -15.61 -36.42
N GLY A 404 13.88 -14.71 -36.19
CA GLY A 404 13.62 -13.41 -35.54
C GLY A 404 13.22 -13.56 -34.07
N LEU A 405 13.64 -14.65 -33.43
CA LEU A 405 13.42 -14.93 -32.01
C LEU A 405 14.73 -14.71 -31.22
N SER A 406 14.60 -14.61 -29.91
CA SER A 406 15.74 -14.43 -29.00
C SER A 406 16.04 -15.72 -28.23
N LEU A 407 17.29 -15.88 -27.78
CA LEU A 407 17.66 -16.98 -26.90
C LEU A 407 17.11 -16.74 -25.50
N GLY A 408 16.46 -17.75 -24.92
CA GLY A 408 15.97 -17.75 -23.55
C GLY A 408 16.90 -18.50 -22.59
N THR A 409 16.30 -19.04 -21.54
CA THR A 409 17.00 -19.81 -20.51
C THR A 409 17.78 -20.97 -21.10
N ARG A 410 19.07 -21.03 -20.80
CA ARG A 410 19.96 -22.14 -21.14
C ARG A 410 20.12 -23.05 -19.93
N SER A 411 19.90 -24.35 -20.10
CA SER A 411 20.17 -25.38 -19.10
C SER A 411 21.12 -26.45 -19.66
N THR A 412 21.68 -27.30 -18.79
CA THR A 412 22.63 -28.33 -19.19
C THR A 412 22.36 -29.68 -18.54
N ALA A 413 22.74 -30.76 -19.21
CA ALA A 413 22.77 -32.10 -18.61
C ALA A 413 23.84 -32.98 -19.27
N TYR A 414 24.32 -33.99 -18.54
CA TYR A 414 25.11 -35.07 -19.12
C TYR A 414 24.22 -35.94 -20.02
N SER A 415 24.81 -36.47 -21.09
CA SER A 415 24.12 -37.35 -22.04
C SER A 415 25.13 -38.21 -22.80
N ASP A 416 24.64 -39.12 -23.64
CA ASP A 416 25.43 -39.83 -24.64
C ASP A 416 25.86 -38.95 -25.83
N LYS A 417 25.25 -37.77 -26.00
CA LYS A 417 25.60 -36.79 -27.05
C LYS A 417 26.89 -36.05 -26.74
N ALA A 418 27.52 -35.51 -27.79
CA ALA A 418 28.70 -34.67 -27.66
C ALA A 418 28.38 -33.38 -26.88
N ALA A 419 29.38 -32.87 -26.16
CA ALA A 419 29.25 -31.59 -25.45
C ALA A 419 28.91 -30.47 -26.45
N GLY A 420 27.93 -29.63 -26.11
CA GLY A 420 27.43 -28.57 -26.99
C GLY A 420 26.29 -29.00 -27.93
N THR A 421 25.84 -30.26 -27.91
CA THR A 421 24.65 -30.69 -28.66
C THR A 421 23.36 -30.29 -27.93
N ILE A 422 22.34 -29.79 -28.65
CA ILE A 422 21.01 -29.54 -28.10
C ILE A 422 20.34 -30.87 -27.72
N LEU A 423 19.89 -30.97 -26.47
CA LEU A 423 19.12 -32.11 -25.98
C LEU A 423 17.62 -31.86 -26.15
N GLU A 424 17.20 -30.63 -25.90
CA GLU A 424 15.80 -30.22 -25.95
C GLU A 424 15.73 -28.71 -26.14
N ASN A 425 14.68 -28.24 -26.80
CA ASN A 425 14.33 -26.84 -26.84
C ASN A 425 12.82 -26.67 -26.75
N GLU A 426 12.40 -25.47 -26.36
CA GLU A 426 11.00 -25.09 -26.43
C GLU A 426 10.49 -25.13 -27.87
N THR A 427 9.28 -25.67 -28.08
CA THR A 427 8.66 -25.85 -29.40
C THR A 427 7.28 -25.21 -29.48
N GLY A 428 6.74 -25.10 -30.70
CA GLY A 428 5.39 -24.61 -30.96
C GLY A 428 5.34 -23.15 -31.44
N LYS A 429 4.14 -22.57 -31.45
CA LYS A 429 3.90 -21.21 -31.93
C LYS A 429 4.38 -20.18 -30.90
N LYS A 430 5.29 -19.32 -31.32
CA LYS A 430 5.88 -18.23 -30.52
C LYS A 430 5.57 -16.87 -31.13
N ALA A 431 5.37 -15.87 -30.28
CA ALA A 431 5.27 -14.49 -30.76
C ALA A 431 6.61 -14.04 -31.35
N ALA A 432 6.58 -13.25 -32.42
CA ALA A 432 7.79 -12.65 -32.97
C ALA A 432 8.57 -11.88 -31.88
N GLY A 433 9.91 -12.01 -31.88
CA GLY A 433 10.78 -11.41 -30.87
C GLY A 433 10.81 -12.09 -29.50
N SER A 434 9.95 -13.08 -29.22
CA SER A 434 9.97 -13.80 -27.94
C SER A 434 11.20 -14.69 -27.78
N THR A 435 11.44 -15.14 -26.54
CA THR A 435 12.58 -16.01 -26.19
C THR A 435 12.23 -17.50 -26.29
N VAL A 436 13.23 -18.33 -26.60
CA VAL A 436 13.15 -19.80 -26.65
C VAL A 436 14.16 -20.41 -25.67
N TRP A 437 13.69 -21.16 -24.67
CA TRP A 437 14.59 -21.89 -23.77
C TRP A 437 15.14 -23.15 -24.42
N TYR A 438 16.32 -23.60 -23.99
CA TYR A 438 16.97 -24.79 -24.52
C TYR A 438 17.89 -25.47 -23.49
N LYS A 439 18.13 -26.75 -23.71
CA LYS A 439 18.97 -27.61 -22.88
C LYS A 439 20.10 -28.19 -23.71
N VAL A 440 21.32 -28.10 -23.20
CA VAL A 440 22.55 -28.47 -23.90
C VAL A 440 23.24 -29.64 -23.21
N SER A 441 23.84 -30.52 -23.99
CA SER A 441 24.66 -31.60 -23.50
C SER A 441 26.00 -31.11 -22.93
N LEU A 442 26.38 -31.64 -21.76
CA LEU A 442 27.73 -31.54 -21.18
C LEU A 442 28.68 -32.62 -21.72
N GLY A 443 28.22 -33.49 -22.62
CA GLY A 443 28.90 -34.72 -22.97
C GLY A 443 28.57 -35.87 -22.02
N GLN A 444 29.29 -36.97 -22.16
CA GLN A 444 29.22 -38.08 -21.23
C GLN A 444 30.06 -37.76 -19.99
N PHE A 445 29.47 -37.92 -18.80
CA PHE A 445 30.25 -37.87 -17.56
C PHE A 445 31.20 -39.08 -17.53
N SER A 446 32.51 -38.82 -17.52
CA SER A 446 33.57 -39.84 -17.58
C SER A 446 34.67 -39.49 -16.56
N PRO A 447 34.43 -39.72 -15.26
CA PRO A 447 35.42 -39.44 -14.23
C PRO A 447 36.57 -40.44 -14.31
N ALA A 448 37.75 -40.05 -13.83
CA ALA A 448 38.89 -40.93 -13.64
C ALA A 448 38.89 -41.51 -12.22
N ALA A 449 39.43 -42.73 -12.04
CA ALA A 449 39.56 -43.32 -10.70
C ALA A 449 40.36 -42.41 -9.75
N GLY A 450 41.38 -41.73 -10.28
CA GLY A 450 42.20 -40.74 -9.56
C GLY A 450 41.39 -39.56 -9.00
N ASP A 451 40.24 -39.21 -9.58
CA ASP A 451 39.37 -38.14 -9.09
C ASP A 451 38.77 -38.45 -7.72
N PHE A 452 38.83 -39.71 -7.29
CA PHE A 452 38.30 -40.19 -6.02
C PHE A 452 39.38 -40.63 -5.05
N GLU A 453 40.66 -40.55 -5.39
CA GLU A 453 41.75 -40.93 -4.49
C GLU A 453 41.93 -39.90 -3.36
N ASN A 454 42.18 -40.38 -2.15
CA ASN A 454 42.44 -39.58 -0.95
C ASN A 454 41.36 -38.52 -0.65
N LYS A 455 40.10 -38.82 -0.97
CA LYS A 455 38.93 -38.03 -0.57
C LYS A 455 38.23 -38.70 0.59
N SER A 456 37.52 -37.96 1.43
CA SER A 456 36.59 -38.63 2.34
C SER A 456 35.51 -39.36 1.52
N VAL A 457 34.97 -40.45 2.07
CA VAL A 457 33.83 -41.17 1.47
C VAL A 457 32.67 -40.21 1.14
N ALA A 458 32.40 -39.23 2.01
CA ALA A 458 31.35 -38.23 1.80
C ALA A 458 31.62 -37.33 0.58
N GLU A 459 32.86 -36.86 0.40
CA GLU A 459 33.24 -36.06 -0.77
C GLU A 459 33.16 -36.87 -2.06
N ALA A 460 33.62 -38.11 -2.05
CA ALA A 460 33.54 -39.00 -3.21
C ALA A 460 32.07 -39.25 -3.63
N ARG A 461 31.18 -39.49 -2.66
CA ARG A 461 29.72 -39.59 -2.91
C ARG A 461 29.15 -38.31 -3.49
N LYS A 462 29.55 -37.15 -2.96
CA LYS A 462 29.06 -35.84 -3.41
C LYS A 462 29.44 -35.52 -4.86
N ILE A 463 30.61 -35.95 -5.32
CA ILE A 463 31.01 -35.81 -6.74
C ILE A 463 30.02 -36.53 -7.65
N ILE A 464 29.68 -37.79 -7.33
CA ILE A 464 28.71 -38.58 -8.09
C ILE A 464 27.30 -38.00 -7.98
N GLU A 465 26.88 -37.58 -6.79
CA GLU A 465 25.58 -36.95 -6.56
C GLU A 465 25.40 -35.68 -7.41
N ASN A 466 26.38 -34.79 -7.41
CA ASN A 466 26.34 -33.57 -8.22
C ASN A 466 26.25 -33.88 -9.72
N ALA A 467 27.00 -34.87 -10.20
CA ALA A 467 26.94 -35.31 -11.58
C ALA A 467 25.57 -35.91 -11.93
N ASN A 468 24.98 -36.68 -11.00
CA ASN A 468 23.66 -37.30 -11.15
C ASN A 468 22.52 -36.29 -11.14
N ASN A 469 22.63 -35.22 -10.35
CA ASN A 469 21.68 -34.10 -10.41
C ASN A 469 21.67 -33.44 -11.79
N SER A 470 22.74 -33.59 -12.57
CA SER A 470 22.84 -33.19 -13.97
C SER A 470 22.60 -34.34 -14.97
N GLY A 471 22.10 -35.50 -14.53
CA GLY A 471 21.71 -36.63 -15.39
C GLY A 471 22.80 -37.67 -15.70
N ALA A 472 23.94 -37.67 -15.01
CA ALA A 472 25.05 -38.61 -15.31
C ALA A 472 24.67 -40.11 -15.11
N GLY A 473 23.94 -40.42 -14.03
CA GLY A 473 23.48 -41.77 -13.71
C GLY A 473 24.59 -42.73 -13.24
N TRP A 474 25.52 -42.25 -12.43
CA TRP A 474 26.63 -43.01 -11.84
C TRP A 474 26.34 -43.42 -10.39
N SER A 475 27.05 -44.42 -9.88
CA SER A 475 26.98 -44.83 -8.47
C SER A 475 28.35 -44.87 -7.83
N PHE A 476 28.38 -44.69 -6.51
CA PHE A 476 29.57 -44.85 -5.68
C PHE A 476 29.37 -45.99 -4.70
N SER A 477 30.35 -46.90 -4.63
CA SER A 477 30.38 -48.04 -3.73
C SER A 477 31.65 -48.03 -2.89
N GLU A 478 31.52 -48.45 -1.64
CA GLU A 478 32.67 -48.67 -0.75
C GLU A 478 33.12 -50.13 -0.88
N GLY A 479 34.41 -50.33 -1.09
CA GLY A 479 35.07 -51.63 -1.05
C GLY A 479 35.49 -52.01 0.37
N ALA A 480 36.40 -52.98 0.49
CA ALA A 480 36.91 -53.40 1.80
C ALA A 480 37.61 -52.25 2.55
N SER A 481 37.47 -52.24 3.88
CA SER A 481 38.20 -51.33 4.75
C SER A 481 39.52 -51.96 5.21
N GLU A 482 40.63 -51.34 4.83
CA GLU A 482 41.99 -51.85 5.01
C GLU A 482 42.87 -50.77 5.66
N PHE A 483 43.94 -51.19 6.36
CA PHE A 483 44.93 -50.23 6.87
C PHE A 483 45.78 -49.68 5.72
N ASN A 484 46.06 -48.38 5.75
CA ASN A 484 46.93 -47.72 4.79
C ASN A 484 47.68 -46.58 5.47
N ASP A 485 49.01 -46.70 5.51
CA ASP A 485 49.88 -45.77 6.23
C ASP A 485 49.98 -44.38 5.57
N SER A 486 49.63 -44.28 4.28
CA SER A 486 49.74 -43.05 3.49
C SER A 486 48.40 -42.32 3.29
N VAL A 487 47.29 -42.93 3.71
CA VAL A 487 45.93 -42.39 3.49
C VAL A 487 45.23 -42.24 4.83
N ALA A 488 44.73 -41.04 5.12
CA ALA A 488 44.03 -40.75 6.37
C ALA A 488 42.82 -41.69 6.59
N SER A 489 42.51 -41.99 7.85
CA SER A 489 41.35 -42.82 8.19
C SER A 489 40.06 -42.19 7.68
N GLY A 490 39.20 -43.00 7.06
CA GLY A 490 37.94 -42.56 6.44
C GLY A 490 38.09 -42.02 5.00
N ASN A 491 39.32 -41.88 4.49
CA ASN A 491 39.56 -41.52 3.10
C ASN A 491 39.61 -42.74 2.18
N THR A 492 39.19 -42.52 0.94
CA THR A 492 39.17 -43.48 -0.15
C THR A 492 40.57 -43.73 -0.69
N PHE A 493 40.85 -44.98 -1.05
CA PHE A 493 42.04 -45.33 -1.81
C PHE A 493 41.83 -46.56 -2.70
N GLY A 494 42.69 -46.75 -3.69
CA GLY A 494 42.61 -47.93 -4.57
C GLY A 494 41.28 -47.96 -5.33
N CYS A 495 40.86 -46.80 -5.81
CA CYS A 495 39.63 -46.60 -6.54
C CYS A 495 39.70 -47.28 -7.91
N SER A 496 38.57 -47.85 -8.32
CA SER A 496 38.41 -48.49 -9.62
C SER A 496 37.05 -48.15 -10.19
N ILE A 497 36.95 -48.19 -11.51
CA ILE A 497 35.70 -47.91 -12.23
C ILE A 497 35.31 -49.16 -13.00
N SER A 498 34.09 -49.62 -12.80
CA SER A 498 33.47 -50.69 -13.57
C SER A 498 32.08 -50.25 -14.01
N GLY A 499 31.85 -50.16 -15.32
CA GLY A 499 30.63 -49.56 -15.85
C GLY A 499 30.44 -48.12 -15.38
N LYS A 500 29.29 -47.83 -14.76
CA LYS A 500 28.97 -46.53 -14.14
C LYS A 500 29.14 -46.53 -12.62
N THR A 501 29.93 -47.45 -12.07
CA THR A 501 30.16 -47.56 -10.64
C THR A 501 31.62 -47.30 -10.32
N VAL A 502 31.85 -46.33 -9.42
CA VAL A 502 33.14 -46.08 -8.80
C VAL A 502 33.19 -46.88 -7.50
N THR A 503 34.19 -47.74 -7.34
CA THR A 503 34.42 -48.51 -6.12
C THR A 503 35.77 -48.15 -5.52
N CYS A 504 35.80 -47.68 -4.28
CA CYS A 504 37.02 -47.33 -3.57
C CYS A 504 37.13 -48.10 -2.26
N LYS A 505 38.32 -48.56 -1.88
CA LYS A 505 38.59 -49.03 -0.52
C LYS A 505 38.56 -47.86 0.45
N VAL A 506 38.33 -48.13 1.73
CA VAL A 506 38.34 -47.10 2.78
C VAL A 506 39.49 -47.35 3.74
N SER A 507 40.35 -46.35 3.93
CA SER A 507 41.47 -46.46 4.84
C SER A 507 41.00 -46.49 6.29
N LYS A 508 41.49 -47.46 7.07
CA LYS A 508 41.40 -47.47 8.54
C LYS A 508 42.46 -46.58 9.20
N GLY A 509 43.25 -45.87 8.39
CA GLY A 509 44.45 -45.15 8.80
C GLY A 509 45.65 -46.08 8.93
N LYS A 510 46.70 -45.58 9.57
CA LYS A 510 47.90 -46.35 9.90
C LYS A 510 47.57 -47.47 10.87
N GLY A 511 47.93 -48.71 10.52
CA GLY A 511 47.79 -49.86 11.40
C GLY A 511 48.87 -49.87 12.48
N ILE A 512 48.50 -50.27 13.70
CA ILE A 512 49.42 -50.46 14.83
C ILE A 512 49.54 -51.95 15.12
N THR A 513 50.75 -52.50 15.04
CA THR A 513 51.01 -53.90 15.39
C THR A 513 51.10 -54.06 16.91
N VAL A 514 50.25 -54.93 17.46
CA VAL A 514 50.22 -55.21 18.89
C VAL A 514 51.47 -56.00 19.31
N LYS A 515 52.20 -55.46 20.29
CA LYS A 515 53.36 -56.12 20.90
C LYS A 515 52.94 -57.30 21.78
N ASN A 516 53.88 -58.21 22.04
CA ASN A 516 53.71 -59.25 23.04
C ASN A 516 54.05 -58.70 24.43
N TYR A 517 53.08 -58.70 25.33
CA TYR A 517 53.24 -58.28 26.72
C TYR A 517 53.22 -59.47 27.69
N VAL A 518 52.71 -60.63 27.28
CA VAL A 518 52.60 -61.83 28.12
C VAL A 518 53.99 -62.30 28.57
N GLY A 519 54.14 -62.60 29.86
CA GLY A 519 55.40 -62.98 30.49
C GLY A 519 56.34 -61.80 30.80
N GLY A 520 55.98 -60.57 30.44
CA GLY A 520 56.73 -59.36 30.80
C GLY A 520 56.17 -58.62 32.01
N THR A 521 56.88 -57.59 32.46
CA THR A 521 56.35 -56.58 33.37
C THR A 521 55.40 -55.65 32.64
N ALA A 522 54.28 -55.31 33.27
CA ALA A 522 53.29 -54.43 32.67
C ALA A 522 53.90 -53.04 32.35
N PRO A 523 53.67 -52.48 31.14
CA PRO A 523 54.37 -51.26 30.68
C PRO A 523 53.84 -49.96 31.29
N CYS A 524 52.66 -49.98 31.92
CA CYS A 524 52.09 -48.81 32.60
C CYS A 524 52.41 -48.83 34.08
N SER A 525 52.70 -47.66 34.63
CA SER A 525 52.80 -47.42 36.08
C SER A 525 51.42 -47.23 36.77
N THR A 526 50.34 -47.14 35.99
CA THR A 526 48.96 -46.89 36.42
C THR A 526 47.99 -47.88 35.75
N ASN A 527 46.74 -47.92 36.21
CA ASN A 527 45.70 -48.82 35.68
C ASN A 527 45.44 -48.68 34.17
N SER A 528 45.82 -47.57 33.56
CA SER A 528 45.87 -47.44 32.10
C SER A 528 46.99 -46.48 31.67
N CYS A 529 47.48 -46.65 30.44
CA CYS A 529 48.40 -45.73 29.78
C CYS A 529 48.34 -45.88 28.25
N SER A 530 48.88 -44.92 27.49
CA SER A 530 49.07 -45.10 26.04
C SER A 530 50.49 -45.58 25.75
N VAL A 531 50.61 -46.63 24.95
CA VAL A 531 51.90 -47.23 24.56
C VAL A 531 51.87 -47.46 23.06
N ASP A 532 52.87 -46.93 22.34
CA ASP A 532 53.05 -47.14 20.90
C ASP A 532 51.79 -46.93 20.04
N GLY A 533 50.91 -46.00 20.45
CA GLY A 533 49.68 -45.68 19.72
C GLY A 533 48.48 -46.57 20.01
N VAL A 534 48.56 -47.50 20.98
CA VAL A 534 47.41 -48.21 21.59
C VAL A 534 47.18 -47.74 23.03
N THR A 535 46.00 -48.05 23.58
CA THR A 535 45.67 -47.79 24.98
C THR A 535 45.80 -49.09 25.75
N ILE A 536 46.71 -49.17 26.71
CA ILE A 536 46.86 -50.31 27.61
C ILE A 536 46.01 -50.09 28.85
N LYS A 537 45.20 -51.07 29.22
CA LYS A 537 44.46 -51.15 30.49
C LYS A 537 44.96 -52.35 31.28
N GLN A 538 45.17 -52.21 32.57
CA GLN A 538 45.68 -53.27 33.42
C GLN A 538 44.62 -53.70 34.43
N VAL A 539 44.42 -55.01 34.56
CA VAL A 539 43.51 -55.61 35.54
C VAL A 539 44.24 -56.75 36.23
N TYR A 540 44.02 -56.95 37.53
CA TYR A 540 44.55 -58.12 38.23
C TYR A 540 43.62 -59.30 38.05
N GLN A 541 44.18 -60.51 37.85
CA GLN A 541 43.42 -61.75 37.87
C GLN A 541 42.66 -61.93 39.20
N SER A 542 41.57 -62.69 39.19
CA SER A 542 40.75 -62.91 40.39
C SER A 542 41.49 -63.68 41.50
N ASP A 543 42.29 -64.67 41.12
CA ASP A 543 42.92 -65.65 42.04
C ASP A 543 44.44 -65.44 42.18
N TYR A 544 45.06 -66.04 43.20
CA TYR A 544 46.53 -66.07 43.31
C TYR A 544 47.11 -67.10 42.34
N SER A 545 48.29 -66.86 41.78
CA SER A 545 48.99 -67.81 40.91
C SER A 545 50.47 -67.93 41.29
N ASP A 546 51.16 -68.94 40.77
CA ASP A 546 52.60 -69.15 40.94
C ASP A 546 53.46 -68.13 40.16
N VAL A 547 52.86 -67.36 39.26
CA VAL A 547 53.51 -66.28 38.52
C VAL A 547 53.74 -65.07 39.45
N PRO A 548 54.94 -64.45 39.46
CA PRO A 548 55.23 -63.24 40.25
C PRO A 548 54.18 -62.12 40.12
N ALA A 549 53.88 -61.46 41.25
CA ALA A 549 52.92 -60.38 41.29
C ALA A 549 53.30 -59.24 40.32
N GLY A 550 52.35 -58.77 39.53
CA GLY A 550 52.54 -57.68 38.56
C GLY A 550 53.05 -58.10 37.17
N GLN A 551 53.34 -59.39 36.94
CA GLN A 551 53.65 -59.91 35.62
C GLN A 551 52.37 -60.14 34.80
N VAL A 552 52.43 -59.90 33.49
CA VAL A 552 51.29 -60.07 32.58
C VAL A 552 51.11 -61.55 32.26
N VAL A 553 49.91 -62.08 32.53
CA VAL A 553 49.56 -63.49 32.26
C VAL A 553 48.68 -63.65 31.01
N ASP A 554 47.97 -62.60 30.60
CA ASP A 554 47.12 -62.62 29.42
C ASP A 554 46.97 -61.21 28.80
N GLN A 555 46.68 -61.16 27.50
CA GLN A 555 46.37 -59.92 26.78
C GLN A 555 45.16 -60.08 25.86
N SER A 556 44.25 -59.11 25.88
CA SER A 556 42.96 -59.20 25.16
C SER A 556 43.07 -59.21 23.63
N VAL A 557 44.18 -58.69 23.08
CA VAL A 557 44.48 -58.72 21.64
C VAL A 557 45.80 -59.43 21.46
N GLY A 558 45.81 -60.54 20.73
CA GLY A 558 47.02 -61.33 20.52
C GLY A 558 48.15 -60.56 19.85
N ALA A 559 49.39 -60.86 20.23
CA ALA A 559 50.59 -60.27 19.64
C ALA A 559 50.64 -60.48 18.12
N GLY A 560 51.13 -59.47 17.39
CA GLY A 560 51.20 -59.48 15.92
C GLY A 560 49.91 -59.04 15.22
N THR A 561 48.78 -58.94 15.92
CA THR A 561 47.53 -58.40 15.36
C THR A 561 47.70 -56.92 15.02
N VAL A 562 47.20 -56.48 13.87
CA VAL A 562 47.20 -55.06 13.48
C VAL A 562 45.86 -54.43 13.86
N VAL A 563 45.90 -53.36 14.66
CA VAL A 563 44.73 -52.65 15.18
C VAL A 563 44.77 -51.18 14.82
N SER A 564 43.63 -50.49 14.95
CA SER A 564 43.57 -49.04 14.78
C SER A 564 44.24 -48.33 15.94
N SER A 565 44.82 -47.15 15.69
CA SER A 565 45.36 -46.30 16.76
C SER A 565 44.30 -46.01 17.83
N GLY A 566 44.72 -46.02 19.10
CA GLY A 566 43.89 -45.81 20.28
C GLY A 566 43.14 -47.06 20.75
N THR A 567 43.23 -48.18 20.03
CA THR A 567 42.58 -49.44 20.42
C THR A 567 42.98 -49.84 21.85
N GLU A 568 42.00 -50.16 22.68
CA GLU A 568 42.21 -50.60 24.05
C GLU A 568 42.62 -52.07 24.10
N ILE A 569 43.74 -52.36 24.77
CA ILE A 569 44.26 -53.69 25.03
C ILE A 569 44.30 -53.87 26.54
N THR A 570 43.53 -54.84 27.04
CA THR A 570 43.54 -55.18 28.46
C THR A 570 44.63 -56.22 28.72
N LEU A 571 45.52 -55.92 29.66
CA LEU A 571 46.52 -56.83 30.20
C LEU A 571 46.04 -57.35 31.55
N THR A 572 46.00 -58.67 31.70
CA THR A 572 45.69 -59.32 32.97
C THR A 572 46.99 -59.59 33.72
N LEU A 573 47.11 -59.06 34.93
CA LEU A 573 48.29 -59.15 35.79
C LEU A 573 48.11 -60.21 36.88
N SER A 574 49.18 -60.93 37.20
CA SER A 574 49.20 -61.88 38.32
C SER A 574 49.10 -61.16 39.68
N LYS A 575 48.34 -61.75 40.62
CA LYS A 575 48.33 -61.36 42.03
C LYS A 575 49.52 -61.88 42.84
N GLY A 576 50.37 -62.73 42.24
CA GLY A 576 51.45 -63.41 42.93
C GLY A 576 50.99 -64.67 43.66
N PRO A 577 51.92 -65.41 44.29
CA PRO A 577 51.59 -66.55 45.12
C PRO A 577 50.79 -66.11 46.34
N LYS A 578 49.89 -66.98 46.82
CA LYS A 578 49.07 -66.71 48.00
C LYS A 578 49.99 -66.43 49.21
N PRO A 579 49.81 -65.33 49.95
CA PRO A 579 50.60 -65.09 51.15
C PRO A 579 50.37 -66.18 52.19
N VAL A 580 51.44 -66.71 52.78
CA VAL A 580 51.39 -67.64 53.93
C VAL A 580 51.71 -66.88 55.23
N THR A 581 51.04 -67.25 56.33
CA THR A 581 51.26 -66.67 57.66
C THR A 581 52.00 -67.68 58.53
N THR A 582 53.14 -67.30 59.10
CA THR A 582 53.93 -68.13 60.02
C THR A 582 53.85 -67.63 61.45
N ALA A 583 54.02 -68.53 62.42
CA ALA A 583 54.18 -68.21 63.83
C ALA A 583 55.18 -69.18 64.48
N LYS A 584 55.65 -68.86 65.70
CA LYS A 584 56.56 -69.74 66.45
C LYS A 584 55.80 -70.75 67.30
N VAL A 585 56.13 -72.03 67.14
CA VAL A 585 55.59 -73.13 67.93
C VAL A 585 55.92 -72.91 69.41
N PRO A 586 54.95 -72.98 70.34
CA PRO A 586 55.20 -72.75 71.77
C PRO A 586 56.26 -73.67 72.37
N ASP A 587 57.16 -73.11 73.17
CA ASP A 587 58.10 -73.87 74.01
C ASP A 587 57.36 -74.45 75.23
N ALA A 588 56.79 -75.65 75.11
CA ALA A 588 56.16 -76.31 76.25
C ALA A 588 57.21 -77.10 77.05
N PRO A 589 57.44 -76.83 78.35
CA PRO A 589 58.28 -77.70 79.16
C PRO A 589 57.55 -79.03 79.37
N LEU A 590 57.98 -80.06 78.63
CA LEU A 590 57.41 -81.42 78.65
C LEU A 590 57.44 -82.08 80.03
N THR A 591 58.12 -81.48 81.02
CA THR A 591 58.19 -81.92 82.41
C THR A 591 57.12 -81.33 83.33
N VAL A 592 56.37 -80.29 82.92
CA VAL A 592 55.38 -79.59 83.78
C VAL A 592 53.99 -80.23 83.77
N TYR A 593 53.70 -81.07 82.77
CA TYR A 593 52.38 -81.72 82.63
C TYR A 593 52.33 -83.16 83.17
N ASN A 594 53.48 -83.71 83.60
CA ASN A 594 53.61 -85.05 84.15
C ASN A 594 52.78 -85.20 85.44
N GLY A 595 51.91 -86.22 85.48
CA GLY A 595 51.06 -86.52 86.65
C GLY A 595 49.63 -85.97 86.60
N THR A 596 49.19 -85.40 85.48
CA THR A 596 47.79 -84.96 85.25
C THR A 596 46.99 -85.95 84.39
N SER A 597 45.65 -85.84 84.31
CA SER A 597 44.86 -86.69 83.40
C SER A 597 45.18 -86.37 81.92
N TYR A 598 44.94 -87.32 81.00
CA TYR A 598 45.11 -87.09 79.55
C TYR A 598 44.36 -85.84 79.05
N ASP A 599 43.12 -85.64 79.53
CA ASP A 599 42.28 -84.53 79.08
C ASP A 599 42.78 -83.16 79.59
N ASP A 600 43.32 -83.10 80.81
CA ASP A 600 43.91 -81.87 81.34
C ASP A 600 45.20 -81.48 80.61
N CYS A 601 46.06 -82.47 80.32
CA CYS A 601 47.30 -82.24 79.58
C CYS A 601 47.00 -81.77 78.14
N LYS A 602 46.06 -82.45 77.46
CA LYS A 602 45.55 -82.05 76.14
C LYS A 602 45.03 -80.62 76.13
N ALA A 603 44.17 -80.23 77.07
CA ALA A 603 43.56 -78.90 77.09
C ALA A 603 44.59 -77.77 77.26
N LYS A 604 45.61 -77.97 78.10
CA LYS A 604 46.67 -76.96 78.31
C LYS A 604 47.56 -76.79 77.09
N ILE A 605 47.95 -77.89 76.44
CA ILE A 605 48.73 -77.85 75.20
C ILE A 605 47.90 -77.20 74.08
N GLN A 606 46.63 -77.59 73.95
CA GLN A 606 45.73 -77.01 72.96
C GLN A 606 45.63 -75.49 73.12
N ASN A 607 45.48 -74.99 74.35
CA ASN A 607 45.44 -73.55 74.60
C ASN A 607 46.78 -72.86 74.28
N ALA A 608 47.91 -73.46 74.62
CA ALA A 608 49.22 -72.87 74.34
C ALA A 608 49.47 -72.71 72.83
N PHE A 609 49.14 -73.74 72.04
CA PHE A 609 49.32 -73.73 70.59
C PHE A 609 48.29 -72.84 69.89
N ASN A 610 47.02 -72.86 70.30
CA ASN A 610 46.00 -71.95 69.77
C ASN A 610 46.37 -70.49 70.03
N ASN A 611 46.88 -70.15 71.23
CA ASN A 611 47.34 -68.80 71.56
C ASN A 611 48.53 -68.34 70.71
N ALA A 612 49.38 -69.27 70.26
CA ALA A 612 50.46 -68.98 69.31
C ALA A 612 50.00 -68.97 67.84
N GLY A 613 48.70 -69.10 67.57
CA GLY A 613 48.11 -69.06 66.23
C GLY A 613 47.92 -70.42 65.57
N PHE A 614 48.33 -71.52 66.20
CA PHE A 614 48.17 -72.87 65.68
C PHE A 614 46.85 -73.48 66.11
N ASN A 615 45.87 -73.47 65.20
CA ASN A 615 44.54 -74.01 65.47
C ASN A 615 44.35 -75.43 64.93
N ASN A 616 45.26 -75.91 64.07
CA ASN A 616 45.19 -77.22 63.44
C ASN A 616 45.94 -78.27 64.28
N LEU A 617 45.41 -78.58 65.47
CA LEU A 617 46.06 -79.48 66.42
C LEU A 617 45.36 -80.84 66.48
N LYS A 618 46.14 -81.91 66.38
CA LYS A 618 45.64 -83.28 66.44
C LYS A 618 46.25 -84.01 67.63
N PHE A 619 45.42 -84.37 68.60
CA PHE A 619 45.86 -85.10 69.79
C PHE A 619 45.64 -86.60 69.62
N VAL A 620 46.70 -87.37 69.83
CA VAL A 620 46.69 -88.83 69.72
C VAL A 620 46.98 -89.45 71.08
N LYS A 621 46.09 -90.34 71.53
CA LYS A 621 46.20 -91.05 72.80
C LYS A 621 47.05 -92.32 72.63
N VAL A 622 48.09 -92.50 73.44
CA VAL A 622 49.00 -93.65 73.35
C VAL A 622 48.95 -94.48 74.65
N THR A 623 48.64 -95.78 74.54
CA THR A 623 48.60 -96.75 75.67
C THR A 623 49.75 -97.75 75.54
N GLY A 624 50.63 -97.86 76.56
CA GLY A 624 51.75 -98.81 76.58
C GLY A 624 52.65 -98.68 77.83
N GLU A 625 53.45 -99.71 78.13
CA GLU A 625 54.40 -99.76 79.26
C GLU A 625 55.47 -98.68 79.10
N VAL A 626 55.55 -97.77 80.08
CA VAL A 626 56.61 -96.77 80.17
C VAL A 626 57.72 -97.40 81.01
N ASP A 627 58.92 -97.56 80.43
CA ASP A 627 60.13 -98.02 81.13
C ASP A 627 60.63 -96.94 82.13
N ASN A 628 59.84 -96.72 83.18
CA ASN A 628 60.25 -96.30 84.51
C ASN A 628 59.02 -96.34 85.42
N LYS A 629 59.12 -97.12 86.49
CA LYS A 629 58.10 -97.36 87.53
C LYS A 629 57.28 -96.10 87.86
N ASP A 630 55.94 -96.19 87.72
CA ASP A 630 54.89 -95.47 88.51
C ASP A 630 53.59 -95.09 87.75
N GLY A 631 53.11 -95.82 86.73
CA GLY A 631 51.71 -95.72 86.29
C GLY A 631 51.17 -94.31 85.95
N ILE A 632 52.00 -93.43 85.40
CA ILE A 632 51.72 -91.98 85.26
C ILE A 632 50.92 -91.70 83.96
N ASN A 633 49.76 -91.04 84.08
CA ASN A 633 48.93 -90.53 82.98
C ASN A 633 49.37 -89.09 82.60
N GLY A 634 49.13 -88.64 81.36
CA GLY A 634 49.27 -87.23 80.96
C GLY A 634 50.67 -86.75 80.56
N VAL A 635 51.57 -87.64 80.13
CA VAL A 635 52.92 -87.29 79.66
C VAL A 635 52.93 -87.13 78.13
N VAL A 636 53.49 -86.05 77.59
CA VAL A 636 53.65 -85.87 76.14
C VAL A 636 54.78 -86.79 75.64
N LYS A 637 54.44 -87.68 74.71
CA LYS A 637 55.38 -88.60 74.07
C LYS A 637 56.18 -87.90 72.97
N SER A 638 55.48 -87.16 72.11
CA SER A 638 56.08 -86.44 71.00
C SER A 638 55.17 -85.32 70.51
N VAL A 639 55.80 -84.34 69.87
CA VAL A 639 55.14 -83.34 69.04
C VAL A 639 55.74 -83.50 67.65
N SER A 640 54.90 -83.55 66.62
CA SER A 640 55.29 -83.76 65.22
C SER A 640 56.14 -82.64 64.61
N VAL A 641 56.30 -81.53 65.34
CA VAL A 641 57.11 -80.38 64.95
C VAL A 641 58.03 -80.02 66.10
N ASP A 642 59.16 -79.40 65.77
CA ASP A 642 60.12 -78.92 66.75
C ASP A 642 59.54 -77.74 67.55
N LEU A 643 59.58 -77.83 68.87
CA LEU A 643 59.16 -76.73 69.74
C LEU A 643 60.09 -75.52 69.53
N GLY A 644 59.52 -74.32 69.47
CA GLY A 644 60.24 -73.08 69.18
C GLY A 644 60.48 -72.79 67.69
N ALA A 645 60.21 -73.74 66.78
CA ALA A 645 60.36 -73.54 65.34
C ALA A 645 59.32 -72.56 64.78
N GLU A 646 59.69 -71.79 63.76
CA GLU A 646 58.76 -70.92 63.04
C GLU A 646 58.19 -71.67 61.84
N ILE A 647 56.90 -71.97 61.88
CA ILE A 647 56.20 -72.75 60.84
C ILE A 647 54.88 -72.07 60.46
N GLU A 648 54.25 -72.51 59.36
CA GLU A 648 52.96 -71.97 58.94
C GLU A 648 51.87 -72.26 59.98
N THR A 649 51.05 -71.25 60.33
CA THR A 649 49.99 -71.43 61.33
C THR A 649 48.92 -72.45 60.91
N SER A 650 48.85 -72.78 59.61
CA SER A 650 47.98 -73.82 59.05
C SER A 650 48.54 -75.24 59.14
N THR A 651 49.83 -75.43 59.46
CA THR A 651 50.44 -76.76 59.59
C THR A 651 49.70 -77.58 60.64
N GLU A 652 49.32 -78.82 60.30
CA GLU A 652 48.73 -79.75 61.27
C GLU A 652 49.81 -80.19 62.25
N ILE A 653 49.60 -79.96 63.55
CA ILE A 653 50.53 -80.36 64.60
C ILE A 653 49.90 -81.52 65.37
N VAL A 654 50.47 -82.70 65.15
CA VAL A 654 50.14 -83.92 65.87
C VAL A 654 50.91 -83.97 67.19
N ILE A 655 50.20 -84.22 68.29
CA ILE A 655 50.74 -84.32 69.65
C ILE A 655 50.31 -85.66 70.24
N GLU A 656 51.28 -86.52 70.52
CA GLU A 656 51.05 -87.82 71.15
C GLU A 656 51.16 -87.68 72.68
N ILE A 657 50.14 -88.10 73.42
CA ILE A 657 50.11 -88.05 74.89
C ILE A 657 49.83 -89.45 75.42
N TYR A 658 50.66 -89.90 76.36
CA TYR A 658 50.49 -91.17 77.06
C TYR A 658 49.26 -91.14 77.96
N SER A 659 48.52 -92.25 77.97
CA SER A 659 47.43 -92.46 78.90
C SER A 659 47.44 -93.84 79.53
N ALA A 660 47.25 -93.91 80.85
CA ALA A 660 47.16 -95.17 81.58
C ALA A 660 45.91 -95.96 81.13
N SER A 661 46.06 -97.29 81.00
CA SER A 661 45.01 -98.24 80.64
C SER A 661 43.94 -98.37 81.70
#